data_AF-A0A061QK56-F1
#
_entry.id   AF-A0A061QK56-F1
#
_cell.length_a   1.000
_cell.length_b   1.000
_cell.length_c   1.000
_cell.angle_alpha   90.00
_cell.angle_beta   90.00
_cell.angle_gamma   90.00
#
_symmetry.space_group_name_H-M   'P 1'
#
loop_
_entity.id
_entity.type
_entity.pdbx_description
1 polymer ?
#
loop_
_entity_poly.entity_id
_entity_poly.type
_entity_poly.pdbx_seq_one_letter_code
_entity_poly.pdbx_strand_id
1 'polypeptide(L)'
;MANGSNQHYLPRFLQKPFGIRSKRKEIWVYARGEQAESKRIKDVGAGYNFYSEATVYGSRTLDDDITDIENHVSRVLANIRSAPVGSQISSLNAAKIVNHLVPRTAHVRVSMERGLRMMASGIETILGDAERVQALMGLNEKEPNDLFLRNLAREFDEIEGLESLGLPRSLIERIAFFIAKENFTTRVADFLPKFRSMLSQWVDTSETAVRDVHNKALAQNFSSTPRFELLKQLNWTIVAAPEEGAILSDCAALAVDQAGQAVPAMFADWNDLALIIMPLTPDKLLLGVPSHCETEQLSDYNLEAVRSSHDFFLASTKNKYFESLHKRLGERSMQLVEDSVSGAMEAYLATVPKPRDEDAPLLPLDIVGQSDEPWQYELSLLGFGDNNDTQELATAIQGVVMSLAQAIPLHRLDGITVASDYLAAVASLDRGYERASIPETAPEDIGQGIARTISVRREGRWKERIIIDAGAAFALLADESDPVQLGLYILVRQLAEVAVTEIIERHLPGVWMKPVGDILQGFLYTRLHPAIFSYLGSHFSAGFGDPQQHTETKREFFITALQEMKSTGLAARLEYRYHGDVDRLLAVVMPRICYVLQFGADLLGHCAATGADPYESGSELAQALDDVGLKHWFPIFWDSLEHLRLKLGHWDSFDDFLALNVHVERLMWQLGMLPWHGPDGLRVEVPLGSDIEALLAYEGRS
;
A
#
# COMPACT_ATOMS: atom_id res chain seq x y z
N MET A 1 -45.92 8.83 37.06
CA MET A 1 -45.85 7.37 37.30
C MET A 1 -44.41 7.00 37.05
N ALA A 2 -43.75 6.28 37.96
CA ALA A 2 -42.35 5.90 37.78
C ALA A 2 -42.22 5.02 36.52
N ASN A 3 -41.47 5.48 35.52
CA ASN A 3 -41.21 4.74 34.29
C ASN A 3 -40.55 3.41 34.64
N GLY A 4 -41.06 2.34 34.04
CA GLY A 4 -40.53 1.01 34.24
C GLY A 4 -39.19 0.88 33.51
N SER A 5 -38.22 0.23 34.14
CA SER A 5 -36.92 -0.06 33.54
C SER A 5 -36.97 -0.98 32.32
N ASN A 6 -38.11 -1.63 32.03
CA ASN A 6 -38.31 -2.46 30.85
C ASN A 6 -38.94 -1.66 29.69
N GLN A 7 -38.10 -1.18 28.77
CA GLN A 7 -38.45 -0.26 27.68
C GLN A 7 -38.56 -1.02 26.35
N HIS A 8 -39.63 -0.77 25.59
CA HIS A 8 -39.94 -1.54 24.38
C HIS A 8 -39.36 -0.87 23.13
N TYR A 9 -38.48 -1.57 22.40
CA TYR A 9 -37.96 -1.13 21.11
C TYR A 9 -38.84 -1.54 19.94
N LEU A 10 -39.60 -2.62 20.10
CA LEU A 10 -40.74 -2.96 19.24
C LEU A 10 -42.03 -2.73 20.05
N PRO A 11 -42.79 -1.64 19.84
CA PRO A 11 -43.84 -1.25 20.79
C PRO A 11 -44.96 -2.27 20.94
N ARG A 12 -45.47 -2.45 22.16
CA ARG A 12 -46.57 -3.42 22.44
C ARG A 12 -47.82 -3.12 21.62
N PHE A 13 -48.12 -1.86 21.31
CA PHE A 13 -49.29 -1.52 20.49
C PHE A 13 -49.13 -2.02 19.04
N LEU A 14 -47.90 -2.19 18.56
CA LEU A 14 -47.60 -2.80 17.27
C LEU A 14 -47.76 -4.32 17.35
N GLN A 15 -47.25 -4.96 18.42
CA GLN A 15 -47.30 -6.41 18.62
C GLN A 15 -48.71 -6.97 18.89
N LYS A 16 -49.56 -6.25 19.64
CA LYS A 16 -50.86 -6.75 20.13
C LYS A 16 -51.77 -7.44 19.09
N PRO A 17 -51.94 -6.94 17.86
CA PRO A 17 -52.78 -7.60 16.86
C PRO A 17 -52.24 -8.94 16.37
N PHE A 18 -50.94 -9.19 16.54
CA PHE A 18 -50.30 -10.46 16.23
C PHE A 18 -50.32 -11.43 17.42
N GLY A 19 -50.99 -11.09 18.52
CA GLY A 19 -51.14 -11.98 19.67
C GLY A 19 -52.03 -13.20 19.38
N ILE A 20 -51.83 -14.27 20.14
CA ILE A 20 -52.58 -15.52 20.02
C ILE A 20 -54.06 -15.27 20.37
N ARG A 21 -54.99 -15.60 19.46
CA ARG A 21 -56.44 -15.31 19.64
C ARG A 21 -57.02 -15.89 20.94
N SER A 22 -56.63 -17.10 21.32
CA SER A 22 -57.07 -17.78 22.56
C SER A 22 -56.39 -17.24 23.83
N LYS A 23 -55.24 -16.57 23.69
CA LYS A 23 -54.43 -16.02 24.78
C LYS A 23 -53.91 -14.65 24.38
N ARG A 24 -54.78 -13.63 24.35
CA ARG A 24 -54.52 -12.26 23.83
C ARG A 24 -53.31 -11.51 24.45
N LYS A 25 -52.64 -12.08 25.46
CA LYS A 25 -51.42 -11.53 26.10
C LYS A 25 -50.15 -12.27 25.70
N GLU A 26 -50.25 -13.33 24.92
CA GLU A 26 -49.14 -14.15 24.43
C GLU A 26 -49.01 -14.01 22.90
N ILE A 27 -47.79 -14.24 22.40
CA ILE A 27 -47.42 -14.20 20.98
C ILE A 27 -46.39 -15.29 20.68
N TRP A 28 -46.43 -15.86 19.48
CA TRP A 28 -45.40 -16.79 19.05
C TRP A 28 -44.15 -16.03 18.62
N VAL A 29 -43.01 -16.41 19.21
CA VAL A 29 -41.70 -15.84 18.92
C VAL A 29 -40.86 -16.91 18.24
N TYR A 30 -40.35 -16.58 17.06
CA TYR A 30 -39.41 -17.39 16.30
C TYR A 30 -38.04 -16.74 16.40
N ALA A 31 -37.27 -17.10 17.44
CA ALA A 31 -35.96 -16.52 17.72
C ALA A 31 -34.82 -17.35 17.11
N ARG A 32 -33.74 -16.70 16.73
CA ARG A 32 -32.57 -17.34 16.12
C ARG A 32 -31.99 -18.43 17.02
N GLY A 33 -31.75 -19.62 16.46
CA GLY A 33 -31.13 -20.74 17.19
C GLY A 33 -32.03 -21.42 18.23
N GLU A 34 -33.26 -20.96 18.41
CA GLU A 34 -34.21 -21.49 19.38
C GLU A 34 -35.41 -22.13 18.68
N GLN A 35 -36.21 -22.92 19.41
CA GLN A 35 -37.50 -23.40 18.89
C GLN A 35 -38.60 -22.35 19.11
N ALA A 36 -39.57 -22.30 18.19
CA ALA A 36 -40.68 -21.36 18.30
C ALA A 36 -41.50 -21.58 19.59
N GLU A 37 -41.59 -20.53 20.40
CA GLU A 37 -42.21 -20.55 21.73
C GLU A 37 -43.22 -19.42 21.95
N SER A 38 -44.15 -19.64 22.89
CA SER A 38 -45.17 -18.65 23.26
C SER A 38 -44.67 -17.78 24.41
N LYS A 39 -44.43 -16.49 24.17
CA LYS A 39 -44.01 -15.51 25.19
C LYS A 39 -45.10 -14.49 25.47
N ARG A 40 -45.08 -13.89 26.66
CA ARG A 40 -45.96 -12.75 26.96
C ARG A 40 -45.47 -11.53 26.19
N ILE A 41 -46.39 -10.77 25.60
CA ILE A 41 -46.08 -9.54 24.82
C ILE A 41 -45.24 -8.53 25.62
N LYS A 42 -45.36 -8.49 26.96
CA LYS A 42 -44.56 -7.60 27.81
C LYS A 42 -43.07 -7.98 27.91
N ASP A 43 -42.74 -9.21 27.55
CA ASP A 43 -41.41 -9.83 27.68
C ASP A 43 -40.74 -10.00 26.29
N VAL A 44 -41.30 -9.41 25.23
CA VAL A 44 -40.83 -9.51 23.84
C VAL A 44 -40.59 -8.12 23.27
N GLY A 45 -39.51 -7.95 22.50
CA GLY A 45 -39.20 -6.68 21.83
C GLY A 45 -38.85 -5.54 22.80
N ALA A 46 -38.21 -5.86 23.92
CA ALA A 46 -37.91 -4.94 25.01
C ALA A 46 -36.54 -5.18 25.63
N GLY A 47 -35.96 -4.13 26.23
CA GLY A 47 -34.67 -4.17 26.91
C GLY A 47 -34.69 -3.34 28.19
N TYR A 48 -33.81 -3.69 29.13
CA TYR A 48 -33.66 -2.95 30.37
C TYR A 48 -32.91 -1.64 30.13
N ASN A 49 -33.49 -0.50 30.53
CA ASN A 49 -32.95 0.85 30.32
C ASN A 49 -32.48 1.10 28.87
N PHE A 50 -33.25 0.62 27.88
CA PHE A 50 -32.87 0.65 26.47
C PHE A 50 -32.66 2.08 25.92
N TYR A 51 -33.49 3.05 26.32
CA TYR A 51 -33.43 4.46 25.92
C TYR A 51 -32.82 5.36 27.00
N SER A 52 -33.13 5.10 28.27
CA SER A 52 -32.64 5.91 29.39
C SER A 52 -32.78 5.19 30.72
N GLU A 53 -31.90 5.50 31.66
CA GLU A 53 -32.01 5.07 33.06
C GLU A 53 -33.14 5.81 33.79
N ALA A 54 -33.64 5.20 34.87
CA ALA A 54 -34.60 5.83 35.76
C ALA A 54 -33.91 6.96 36.54
N THR A 55 -34.39 8.20 36.38
CA THR A 55 -33.83 9.36 37.09
C THR A 55 -34.48 9.52 38.47
N VAL A 56 -33.68 9.94 39.45
CA VAL A 56 -34.12 10.14 40.85
C VAL A 56 -34.86 11.48 41.04
N TYR A 57 -34.72 12.43 40.09
CA TYR A 57 -35.12 13.84 40.26
C TYR A 57 -36.14 14.36 39.23
N GLY A 58 -36.97 13.51 38.62
CA GLY A 58 -38.09 13.97 37.77
C GLY A 58 -37.69 14.75 36.51
N SER A 59 -36.41 14.72 36.12
CA SER A 59 -35.94 15.25 34.85
C SER A 59 -36.46 14.36 33.72
N ARG A 60 -37.13 14.98 32.74
CA ARG A 60 -37.69 14.34 31.55
C ARG A 60 -36.61 13.56 30.79
N THR A 61 -36.88 12.29 30.49
CA THR A 61 -35.94 11.39 29.81
C THR A 61 -36.35 11.12 28.35
N LEU A 62 -35.46 10.49 27.57
CA LEU A 62 -35.79 10.05 26.21
C LEU A 62 -36.97 9.06 26.19
N ASP A 63 -37.09 8.21 27.21
CA ASP A 63 -38.22 7.29 27.36
C ASP A 63 -39.56 8.03 27.58
N ASP A 64 -39.55 9.15 28.31
CA ASP A 64 -40.73 10.02 28.47
C ASP A 64 -41.17 10.59 27.11
N ASP A 65 -40.22 11.12 26.34
CA ASP A 65 -40.48 11.71 25.02
C ASP A 65 -41.04 10.69 24.03
N ILE A 66 -40.46 9.49 24.03
CA ILE A 66 -40.95 8.39 23.21
C ILE A 66 -42.38 8.01 23.64
N THR A 67 -42.64 7.88 24.94
CA THR A 67 -43.96 7.49 25.48
C THR A 67 -45.05 8.50 25.10
N ASP A 68 -44.76 9.80 25.14
CA ASP A 68 -45.71 10.85 24.75
C ASP A 68 -46.13 10.72 23.28
N ILE A 69 -45.18 10.45 22.39
CA ILE A 69 -45.43 10.27 20.95
C ILE A 69 -46.20 8.96 20.70
N GLU A 70 -45.86 7.88 21.40
CA GLU A 70 -46.54 6.59 21.27
C GLU A 70 -48.04 6.68 21.58
N ASN A 71 -48.45 7.54 22.52
CA ASN A 71 -49.86 7.78 22.80
C ASN A 71 -50.60 8.37 21.60
N HIS A 72 -49.93 9.17 20.77
CA HIS A 72 -50.50 9.69 19.52
C HIS A 72 -50.43 8.64 18.40
N VAL A 73 -49.26 8.04 18.19
CA VAL A 73 -49.01 7.04 17.14
C VAL A 73 -49.94 5.84 17.28
N SER A 74 -50.16 5.33 18.50
CA SER A 74 -51.05 4.20 18.76
C SER A 74 -52.52 4.50 18.40
N ARG A 75 -52.99 5.73 18.63
CA ARG A 75 -54.34 6.17 18.25
C ARG A 75 -54.49 6.24 16.73
N VAL A 76 -53.52 6.83 16.04
CA VAL A 76 -53.52 6.92 14.56
C VAL A 76 -53.47 5.52 13.95
N LEU A 77 -52.61 4.64 14.46
CA LEU A 77 -52.47 3.27 13.97
C LEU A 77 -53.76 2.44 14.20
N ALA A 78 -54.47 2.65 15.31
CA ALA A 78 -55.76 2.01 15.55
C ALA A 78 -56.82 2.41 14.50
N ASN A 79 -56.84 3.68 14.09
CA ASN A 79 -57.72 4.17 13.04
C ASN A 79 -57.36 3.60 11.66
N ILE A 80 -56.06 3.48 11.35
CA ILE A 80 -55.62 2.86 10.09
C ILE A 80 -56.03 1.38 10.05
N ARG A 81 -55.87 0.65 11.16
CA ARG A 81 -56.23 -0.78 11.24
C ARG A 81 -57.72 -1.06 11.05
N SER A 82 -58.61 -0.15 11.43
CA SER A 82 -60.06 -0.32 11.26
C SER A 82 -60.53 -0.08 9.83
N ALA A 83 -59.75 0.63 9.00
CA ALA A 83 -60.08 0.86 7.60
C ALA A 83 -60.04 -0.44 6.78
N PRO A 84 -60.95 -0.64 5.81
CA PRO A 84 -60.98 -1.84 4.97
C PRO A 84 -59.78 -1.93 4.02
N VAL A 85 -59.50 -3.13 3.52
CA VAL A 85 -58.53 -3.34 2.43
C VAL A 85 -58.92 -2.49 1.22
N GLY A 86 -57.94 -1.89 0.55
CA GLY A 86 -58.12 -0.91 -0.53
C GLY A 86 -58.24 0.54 -0.08
N SER A 87 -58.30 0.81 1.23
CA SER A 87 -58.39 2.20 1.73
C SER A 87 -57.10 2.96 1.50
N GLN A 88 -57.23 4.21 1.02
CA GLN A 88 -56.16 5.19 0.97
C GLN A 88 -55.92 5.79 2.36
N ILE A 89 -54.67 5.92 2.76
CA ILE A 89 -54.25 6.45 4.06
C ILE A 89 -53.54 7.77 3.86
N SER A 90 -53.76 8.72 4.78
CA SER A 90 -53.05 10.00 4.77
C SER A 90 -51.55 9.78 4.81
N SER A 91 -50.83 10.32 3.81
CA SER A 91 -49.37 10.19 3.71
C SER A 91 -48.65 10.74 4.93
N LEU A 92 -49.15 11.84 5.50
CA LEU A 92 -48.65 12.39 6.75
C LEU A 92 -48.76 11.40 7.92
N ASN A 93 -49.90 10.72 8.06
CA ASN A 93 -50.12 9.78 9.16
C ASN A 93 -49.27 8.52 9.00
N ALA A 94 -49.19 7.96 7.78
CA ALA A 94 -48.36 6.79 7.51
C ALA A 94 -46.87 7.11 7.67
N ALA A 95 -46.40 8.24 7.13
CA ALA A 95 -45.01 8.70 7.28
C ALA A 95 -44.63 8.89 8.76
N LYS A 96 -45.51 9.47 9.58
CA LYS A 96 -45.27 9.61 11.03
C LYS A 96 -45.05 8.27 11.71
N ILE A 97 -45.84 7.26 11.35
CA ILE A 97 -45.75 5.92 11.93
C ILE A 97 -44.44 5.25 11.54
N VAL A 98 -44.15 5.18 10.23
CA VAL A 98 -42.93 4.50 9.74
C VAL A 98 -41.67 5.21 10.23
N ASN A 99 -41.62 6.55 10.15
CA ASN A 99 -40.47 7.33 10.62
C ASN A 99 -40.22 7.17 12.12
N HIS A 100 -41.26 6.93 12.92
CA HIS A 100 -41.12 6.71 14.36
C HIS A 100 -40.72 5.27 14.72
N LEU A 101 -41.27 4.28 14.03
CA LEU A 101 -41.08 2.87 14.38
C LEU A 101 -39.75 2.29 13.90
N VAL A 102 -39.27 2.68 12.70
CA VAL A 102 -38.11 2.06 12.07
C VAL A 102 -36.78 2.33 12.81
N PRO A 103 -36.43 3.57 13.20
CA PRO A 103 -35.13 3.87 13.81
C PRO A 103 -34.89 3.19 15.15
N ARG A 104 -35.94 3.03 15.94
CA ARG A 104 -35.85 2.71 17.36
C ARG A 104 -35.70 1.22 17.66
N THR A 105 -35.66 0.38 16.62
CA THR A 105 -35.56 -1.06 16.75
C THR A 105 -34.18 -1.47 17.25
N ALA A 106 -34.09 -2.57 18.00
CA ALA A 106 -32.80 -3.15 18.39
C ALA A 106 -31.96 -3.54 17.17
N HIS A 107 -32.61 -3.90 16.06
CA HIS A 107 -32.01 -4.18 14.76
C HIS A 107 -31.00 -3.11 14.32
N VAL A 108 -31.33 -1.81 14.47
CA VAL A 108 -30.43 -0.70 14.11
C VAL A 108 -29.19 -0.69 15.00
N ARG A 109 -29.37 -0.85 16.32
CA ARG A 109 -28.27 -0.85 17.29
C ARG A 109 -27.30 -2.00 17.04
N VAL A 110 -27.82 -3.22 16.86
CA VAL A 110 -26.99 -4.41 16.62
C VAL A 110 -26.26 -4.32 15.28
N SER A 111 -26.90 -3.76 14.25
CA SER A 111 -26.25 -3.51 12.96
C SER A 111 -25.08 -2.53 13.09
N MET A 112 -25.22 -1.47 13.89
CA MET A 112 -24.13 -0.53 14.20
C MET A 112 -22.98 -1.21 14.96
N GLU A 113 -23.27 -2.00 15.99
CA GLU A 113 -22.27 -2.75 16.75
C GLU A 113 -21.48 -3.72 15.87
N ARG A 114 -22.18 -4.44 14.98
CA ARG A 114 -21.54 -5.35 14.03
C ARG A 114 -20.68 -4.59 13.02
N GLY A 115 -21.23 -3.56 12.39
CA GLY A 115 -20.49 -2.76 11.41
C GLY A 115 -19.20 -2.19 12.02
N LEU A 116 -19.28 -1.73 13.27
CA LEU A 116 -18.12 -1.26 14.02
C LEU A 116 -17.06 -2.36 14.26
N ARG A 117 -17.48 -3.54 14.71
CA ARG A 117 -16.58 -4.69 14.91
C ARG A 117 -15.91 -5.11 13.60
N MET A 118 -16.66 -5.11 12.50
CA MET A 118 -16.12 -5.44 11.18
C MET A 118 -15.10 -4.40 10.70
N MET A 119 -15.40 -3.11 10.84
CA MET A 119 -14.44 -2.04 10.53
C MET A 119 -13.18 -2.16 11.38
N ALA A 120 -13.32 -2.43 12.68
CA ALA A 120 -12.17 -2.64 13.57
C ALA A 120 -11.31 -3.83 13.13
N SER A 121 -11.92 -4.96 12.78
CA SER A 121 -11.21 -6.14 12.27
C SER A 121 -10.49 -5.86 10.94
N GLY A 122 -11.10 -5.08 10.04
CA GLY A 122 -10.43 -4.68 8.82
C GLY A 122 -9.29 -3.68 9.06
N ILE A 123 -9.43 -2.76 10.03
CA ILE A 123 -8.33 -1.88 10.46
C ILE A 123 -7.21 -2.72 11.07
N GLU A 124 -7.51 -3.72 11.90
CA GLU A 124 -6.51 -4.66 12.43
C GLU A 124 -5.78 -5.39 11.31
N THR A 125 -6.47 -5.76 10.23
CA THR A 125 -5.87 -6.37 9.05
C THR A 125 -4.90 -5.41 8.35
N ILE A 126 -5.28 -4.15 8.15
CA ILE A 126 -4.42 -3.11 7.57
C ILE A 126 -3.20 -2.88 8.47
N LEU A 127 -3.41 -2.65 9.76
CA LEU A 127 -2.34 -2.45 10.73
C LEU A 127 -1.48 -3.71 10.87
N GLY A 128 -2.00 -4.89 10.56
CA GLY A 128 -1.33 -6.18 10.56
C GLY A 128 -0.15 -6.28 9.59
N ASP A 129 -0.14 -5.43 8.57
CA ASP A 129 0.68 -5.55 7.38
C ASP A 129 1.42 -4.22 7.13
N ALA A 130 2.75 -4.26 7.25
CA ALA A 130 3.59 -3.07 7.15
C ALA A 130 3.48 -2.41 5.77
N GLU A 131 3.32 -3.19 4.69
CA GLU A 131 3.21 -2.67 3.32
C GLU A 131 1.90 -1.90 3.13
N ARG A 132 0.79 -2.39 3.72
CA ARG A 132 -0.50 -1.69 3.70
C ARG A 132 -0.44 -0.38 4.47
N VAL A 133 0.20 -0.38 5.64
CA VAL A 133 0.40 0.86 6.41
C VAL A 133 1.27 1.85 5.63
N GLN A 134 2.31 1.37 4.95
CA GLN A 134 3.17 2.20 4.10
C GLN A 134 2.40 2.80 2.92
N ALA A 135 1.54 2.02 2.26
CA ALA A 135 0.68 2.47 1.18
C ALA A 135 -0.35 3.52 1.66
N LEU A 136 -0.95 3.33 2.84
CA LEU A 136 -1.87 4.30 3.44
C LEU A 136 -1.18 5.65 3.74
N MET A 137 0.11 5.63 4.04
CA MET A 137 0.93 6.83 4.24
C MET A 137 1.45 7.44 2.93
N GLY A 138 1.21 6.78 1.79
CA GLY A 138 1.72 7.18 0.48
C GLY A 138 3.23 6.95 0.34
N LEU A 139 3.85 6.10 1.16
CA LEU A 139 5.30 5.83 1.18
C LEU A 139 5.70 4.61 0.34
N ASN A 140 4.75 3.97 -0.33
CA ASN A 140 4.95 2.79 -1.19
C ASN A 140 5.60 3.14 -2.54
N GLU A 141 5.54 4.41 -2.96
CA GLU A 141 6.14 4.88 -4.20
C GLU A 141 7.63 5.22 -4.06
N LYS A 142 8.33 5.40 -5.19
CA LYS A 142 9.73 5.85 -5.23
C LYS A 142 9.86 7.36 -5.00
N GLU A 143 8.84 8.12 -5.35
CA GLU A 143 8.78 9.57 -5.25
C GLU A 143 7.55 10.03 -4.45
N PRO A 144 7.55 11.28 -3.92
CA PRO A 144 6.39 11.82 -3.22
C PRO A 144 5.13 11.81 -4.10
N ASN A 145 4.08 11.12 -3.65
CA ASN A 145 2.79 11.09 -4.35
C ASN A 145 1.79 12.11 -3.78
N ASP A 146 0.67 12.30 -4.48
CA ASP A 146 -0.37 13.26 -4.08
C ASP A 146 -0.94 13.01 -2.67
N LEU A 147 -0.95 11.75 -2.22
CA LEU A 147 -1.44 11.39 -0.89
C LEU A 147 -0.48 11.90 0.19
N PHE A 148 0.82 11.62 0.02
CA PHE A 148 1.87 12.09 0.91
C PHE A 148 1.95 13.63 0.91
N LEU A 149 1.94 14.27 -0.27
CA LEU A 149 2.04 15.72 -0.39
C LEU A 149 0.85 16.45 0.26
N ARG A 150 -0.37 15.91 0.12
CA ARG A 150 -1.55 16.45 0.81
C ARG A 150 -1.43 16.37 2.33
N ASN A 151 -0.91 15.25 2.85
CA ASN A 151 -0.69 15.09 4.28
C ASN A 151 0.42 16.03 4.77
N LEU A 152 1.51 16.14 4.04
CA LEU A 152 2.65 16.99 4.38
C LEU A 152 2.30 18.48 4.33
N ALA A 153 1.51 18.93 3.34
CA ALA A 153 1.10 20.32 3.22
C ALA A 153 0.35 20.82 4.46
N ARG A 154 -0.49 19.97 5.08
CA ARG A 154 -1.20 20.31 6.32
C ARG A 154 -0.25 20.55 7.48
N GLU A 155 0.85 19.80 7.55
CA GLU A 155 1.85 19.93 8.60
C GLU A 155 2.82 21.10 8.34
N PHE A 156 3.09 21.45 7.07
CA PHE A 156 3.96 22.57 6.73
C PHE A 156 3.44 23.92 7.20
N ASP A 157 2.12 24.11 7.18
CA ASP A 157 1.49 25.33 7.70
C ASP A 157 1.74 25.51 9.22
N GLU A 158 2.14 24.45 9.94
CA GLU A 158 2.42 24.47 11.37
C GLU A 158 3.91 24.70 11.72
N ILE A 159 4.83 24.62 10.74
CA ILE A 159 6.28 24.73 10.98
C ILE A 159 6.76 26.15 10.65
N GLU A 160 6.90 26.98 11.68
CA GLU A 160 7.49 28.32 11.55
C GLU A 160 8.96 28.26 11.07
N GLY A 161 9.32 29.15 10.13
CA GLY A 161 10.70 29.37 9.70
C GLY A 161 11.16 28.55 8.50
N LEU A 162 10.34 27.66 7.94
CA LEU A 162 10.71 26.87 6.75
C LEU A 162 11.05 27.75 5.53
N GLU A 163 10.29 28.82 5.33
CA GLU A 163 10.52 29.81 4.25
C GLU A 163 11.86 30.55 4.40
N SER A 164 12.38 30.67 5.63
CA SER A 164 13.65 31.36 5.90
C SER A 164 14.88 30.59 5.44
N LEU A 165 14.73 29.30 5.11
CA LEU A 165 15.80 28.45 4.60
C LEU A 165 16.15 28.74 3.14
N GLY A 166 15.28 29.43 2.39
CA GLY A 166 15.51 29.75 0.98
C GLY A 166 15.56 28.54 0.04
N LEU A 167 15.16 27.35 0.52
CA LEU A 167 15.15 26.12 -0.27
C LEU A 167 13.85 25.98 -1.08
N PRO A 168 13.88 25.36 -2.27
CA PRO A 168 12.68 25.05 -3.01
C PRO A 168 11.77 24.09 -2.25
N ARG A 169 10.46 24.34 -2.28
CA ARG A 169 9.46 23.46 -1.68
C ARG A 169 9.58 22.00 -2.15
N SER A 170 9.84 21.79 -3.45
CA SER A 170 9.99 20.44 -4.01
C SER A 170 11.19 19.67 -3.44
N LEU A 171 12.29 20.36 -3.07
CA LEU A 171 13.42 19.72 -2.40
C LEU A 171 13.04 19.31 -0.96
N ILE A 172 12.36 20.19 -0.24
CA ILE A 172 11.89 19.91 1.13
C ILE A 172 10.93 18.71 1.14
N GLU A 173 10.00 18.66 0.18
CA GLU A 173 9.05 17.56 0.01
C GLU A 173 9.77 16.22 -0.25
N ARG A 174 10.80 16.19 -1.12
CA ARG A 174 11.61 14.99 -1.35
C ARG A 174 12.39 14.55 -0.11
N ILE A 175 12.99 15.49 0.62
CA ILE A 175 13.71 15.19 1.87
C ILE A 175 12.75 14.61 2.91
N ALA A 176 11.60 15.25 3.13
CA ALA A 176 10.59 14.80 4.08
C ALA A 176 10.06 13.40 3.74
N PHE A 177 9.79 13.15 2.46
CA PHE A 177 9.36 11.84 1.96
C PHE A 177 10.39 10.77 2.26
N PHE A 178 11.65 11.00 1.90
CA PHE A 178 12.70 10.02 2.09
C PHE A 178 12.97 9.74 3.58
N ILE A 179 12.99 10.78 4.43
CA ILE A 179 13.11 10.63 5.88
C ILE A 179 11.96 9.81 6.46
N ALA A 180 10.72 10.06 6.01
CA ALA A 180 9.56 9.30 6.45
C ALA A 180 9.66 7.81 6.04
N LYS A 181 10.10 7.54 4.80
CA LYS A 181 10.33 6.18 4.28
C LYS A 181 11.46 5.47 5.02
N GLU A 182 12.59 6.14 5.22
CA GLU A 182 13.77 5.63 5.94
C GLU A 182 13.48 5.26 7.39
N ASN A 183 12.68 6.06 8.08
CA ASN A 183 12.35 5.82 9.49
C ASN A 183 11.03 5.04 9.67
N PHE A 184 10.41 4.57 8.60
CA PHE A 184 9.10 3.91 8.66
C PHE A 184 9.13 2.70 9.57
N THR A 185 10.03 1.74 9.32
CA THR A 185 10.10 0.48 10.07
C THR A 185 10.29 0.72 11.57
N THR A 186 11.20 1.63 11.95
CA THR A 186 11.47 1.96 13.36
C THR A 186 10.28 2.67 14.01
N ARG A 187 9.71 3.70 13.37
CA ARG A 187 8.60 4.49 13.95
C ARG A 187 7.30 3.68 14.03
N VAL A 188 7.02 2.86 13.03
CA VAL A 188 5.86 1.97 13.01
C VAL A 188 6.01 0.90 14.08
N ALA A 189 7.18 0.28 14.22
CA ALA A 189 7.42 -0.72 15.28
C ALA A 189 7.11 -0.17 16.68
N ASP A 190 7.44 1.10 16.95
CA ASP A 190 7.20 1.74 18.25
C ASP A 190 5.75 2.20 18.48
N PHE A 191 5.06 2.62 17.42
CA PHE A 191 3.72 3.23 17.50
C PHE A 191 2.58 2.22 17.38
N LEU A 192 2.70 1.27 16.45
CA LEU A 192 1.62 0.37 16.04
C LEU A 192 1.08 -0.50 17.19
N PRO A 193 1.92 -1.07 18.10
CA PRO A 193 1.41 -1.86 19.22
C PRO A 193 0.51 -1.04 20.17
N LYS A 194 0.87 0.22 20.42
CA LYS A 194 0.08 1.12 21.28
C LYS A 194 -1.25 1.45 20.62
N PHE A 195 -1.24 1.76 19.33
CA PHE A 195 -2.45 2.07 18.58
C PHE A 195 -3.41 0.87 18.51
N ARG A 196 -2.89 -0.35 18.26
CA ARG A 196 -3.70 -1.57 18.30
C ARG A 196 -4.33 -1.79 19.68
N SER A 197 -3.59 -1.57 20.76
CA SER A 197 -4.13 -1.67 22.12
C SER A 197 -5.21 -0.64 22.41
N MET A 198 -5.11 0.58 21.88
CA MET A 198 -6.16 1.59 22.03
C MET A 198 -7.41 1.21 21.22
N LEU A 199 -7.22 0.71 20.00
CA LEU A 199 -8.32 0.26 19.13
C LEU A 199 -9.08 -0.90 19.78
N SER A 200 -8.39 -1.91 20.31
CA SER A 200 -9.04 -3.05 20.98
C SER A 200 -9.82 -2.62 22.22
N GLN A 201 -9.24 -1.75 23.06
CA GLN A 201 -9.92 -1.21 24.24
C GLN A 201 -11.18 -0.40 23.87
N TRP A 202 -11.13 0.33 22.76
CA TRP A 202 -12.29 1.07 22.26
C TRP A 202 -13.38 0.15 21.72
N VAL A 203 -13.03 -0.91 21.00
CA VAL A 203 -13.98 -1.94 20.54
C VAL A 203 -14.63 -2.64 21.73
N ASP A 204 -13.88 -2.95 22.78
CA ASP A 204 -14.40 -3.61 23.99
C ASP A 204 -15.38 -2.73 24.80
N THR A 205 -15.26 -1.40 24.69
CA THR A 205 -16.15 -0.42 25.36
C THR A 205 -17.29 0.08 24.46
N SER A 206 -17.34 -0.40 23.21
CA SER A 206 -18.18 0.17 22.15
C SER A 206 -19.69 0.02 22.35
N GLU A 207 -20.17 -0.99 23.09
CA GLU A 207 -21.60 -1.19 23.34
C GLU A 207 -22.26 0.04 23.99
N THR A 208 -21.55 0.67 24.92
CA THR A 208 -22.02 1.89 25.59
C THR A 208 -22.04 3.10 24.64
N ALA A 209 -21.00 3.23 23.82
CA ALA A 209 -20.88 4.32 22.84
C ALA A 209 -21.94 4.22 21.74
N VAL A 210 -22.18 3.02 21.19
CA VAL A 210 -23.21 2.79 20.16
C VAL A 210 -24.61 3.06 20.73
N ARG A 211 -24.87 2.64 21.97
CA ARG A 211 -26.12 2.97 22.67
C ARG A 211 -26.33 4.49 22.75
N ASP A 212 -25.32 5.23 23.17
CA ASP A 212 -25.42 6.68 23.36
C ASP A 212 -25.58 7.43 22.02
N VAL A 213 -24.86 7.02 20.98
CA VAL A 213 -25.02 7.55 19.60
C VAL A 213 -26.42 7.29 19.07
N HIS A 214 -26.92 6.06 19.21
CA HIS A 214 -28.28 5.71 18.78
C HIS A 214 -29.32 6.54 19.54
N ASN A 215 -29.21 6.65 20.87
CA ASN A 215 -30.14 7.43 21.69
C ASN A 215 -30.12 8.93 21.33
N LYS A 216 -28.94 9.49 21.04
CA LYS A 216 -28.80 10.87 20.57
C LYS A 216 -29.47 11.09 19.22
N ALA A 217 -29.32 10.15 18.27
CA ALA A 217 -29.99 10.21 16.98
C ALA A 217 -31.52 10.11 17.13
N LEU A 218 -32.02 9.26 18.03
CA LEU A 218 -33.45 9.19 18.36
C LEU A 218 -33.98 10.49 18.96
N ALA A 219 -33.21 11.15 19.83
CA ALA A 219 -33.56 12.45 20.39
C ALA A 219 -33.65 13.56 19.32
N GLN A 220 -32.86 13.46 18.25
CA GLN A 220 -32.88 14.41 17.13
C GLN A 220 -33.97 14.11 16.09
N ASN A 221 -34.40 12.84 16.00
CA ASN A 221 -35.51 12.39 15.12
C ASN A 221 -36.88 13.02 15.44
N PHE A 222 -36.98 13.80 16.52
CA PHE A 222 -38.17 14.57 16.88
C PHE A 222 -38.31 15.89 16.08
N SER A 223 -37.32 16.24 15.26
CA SER A 223 -37.36 17.32 14.25
C SER A 223 -37.56 16.76 12.82
N SER A 224 -37.97 17.59 11.85
CA SER A 224 -38.24 17.14 10.48
C SER A 224 -37.01 16.51 9.82
N THR A 225 -36.97 15.19 9.70
CA THR A 225 -35.88 14.46 9.07
C THR A 225 -36.06 14.40 7.54
N PRO A 226 -34.98 14.32 6.75
CA PRO A 226 -35.08 14.12 5.30
C PRO A 226 -35.95 12.91 4.92
N ARG A 227 -35.82 11.81 5.66
CA ARG A 227 -36.66 10.61 5.50
C ARG A 227 -38.14 10.88 5.71
N PHE A 228 -38.51 11.69 6.71
CA PHE A 228 -39.91 12.01 6.97
C PHE A 228 -40.55 12.73 5.78
N GLU A 229 -39.83 13.64 5.13
CA GLU A 229 -40.30 14.33 3.93
C GLU A 229 -40.41 13.39 2.73
N LEU A 230 -39.47 12.45 2.56
CA LEU A 230 -39.56 11.41 1.52
C LEU A 230 -40.78 10.49 1.72
N LEU A 231 -41.00 10.01 2.95
CA LEU A 231 -42.15 9.15 3.29
C LEU A 231 -43.50 9.85 3.05
N LYS A 232 -43.57 11.18 3.18
CA LYS A 232 -44.78 11.98 2.91
C LYS A 232 -45.13 12.05 1.42
N GLN A 233 -44.15 11.84 0.54
CA GLN A 233 -44.35 11.85 -0.92
C GLN A 233 -44.92 10.54 -1.45
N LEU A 234 -44.92 9.47 -0.63
CA LEU A 234 -45.47 8.18 -1.01
C LEU A 234 -47.00 8.17 -0.95
N ASN A 235 -47.62 7.39 -1.84
CA ASN A 235 -49.03 7.06 -1.83
C ASN A 235 -49.25 5.83 -0.93
N TRP A 236 -50.10 5.97 0.08
CA TRP A 236 -50.26 4.93 1.11
C TRP A 236 -51.59 4.20 1.03
N THR A 237 -51.55 2.88 0.95
CA THR A 237 -52.74 2.02 0.82
C THR A 237 -52.71 0.84 1.78
N ILE A 238 -53.90 0.37 2.17
CA ILE A 238 -54.04 -0.91 2.86
C ILE A 238 -54.26 -2.01 1.83
N VAL A 239 -53.46 -3.06 1.90
CA VAL A 239 -53.65 -4.28 1.10
C VAL A 239 -53.89 -5.49 2.01
N ALA A 240 -54.41 -6.57 1.42
CA ALA A 240 -54.53 -7.85 2.11
C ALA A 240 -53.15 -8.44 2.40
N ALA A 241 -52.99 -9.06 3.56
CA ALA A 241 -51.81 -9.87 3.87
C ALA A 241 -51.85 -11.24 3.15
N PRO A 242 -50.72 -12.00 3.13
CA PRO A 242 -50.70 -13.38 2.65
C PRO A 242 -51.71 -14.28 3.38
N GLU A 243 -52.18 -15.34 2.73
CA GLU A 243 -53.20 -16.26 3.29
C GLU A 243 -52.72 -16.95 4.57
N GLU A 244 -51.42 -17.19 4.70
CA GLU A 244 -50.78 -17.78 5.87
C GLU A 244 -50.76 -16.83 7.09
N GLY A 245 -51.04 -15.55 6.84
CA GLY A 245 -50.96 -14.44 7.78
C GLY A 245 -49.62 -13.71 7.72
N ALA A 246 -49.66 -12.38 7.77
CA ALA A 246 -48.45 -11.57 7.87
C ALA A 246 -47.74 -11.77 9.21
N ILE A 247 -46.42 -11.87 9.17
CA ILE A 247 -45.56 -11.79 10.36
C ILE A 247 -45.26 -10.34 10.74
N LEU A 248 -44.77 -10.13 11.96
CA LEU A 248 -44.17 -8.87 12.39
C LEU A 248 -42.66 -9.09 12.60
N SER A 249 -41.86 -8.49 11.72
CA SER A 249 -40.40 -8.47 11.84
C SER A 249 -39.92 -7.56 12.97
N ASP A 250 -38.71 -7.83 13.49
CA ASP A 250 -38.07 -6.97 14.49
C ASP A 250 -37.54 -5.63 13.94
N CYS A 251 -37.46 -5.48 12.62
CA CYS A 251 -37.17 -4.23 11.91
C CYS A 251 -38.42 -3.37 11.61
N ALA A 252 -39.61 -3.84 12.00
CA ALA A 252 -40.93 -3.21 11.88
C ALA A 252 -41.46 -2.93 10.46
N ALA A 253 -40.61 -2.52 9.52
CA ALA A 253 -41.01 -2.25 8.13
C ALA A 253 -39.87 -2.60 7.16
N LEU A 254 -40.26 -2.97 5.94
CA LEU A 254 -39.35 -3.26 4.83
C LEU A 254 -39.44 -2.16 3.79
N ALA A 255 -38.32 -1.89 3.13
CA ALA A 255 -38.25 -1.21 1.85
C ALA A 255 -37.90 -2.22 0.77
N VAL A 256 -38.46 -2.05 -0.42
CA VAL A 256 -38.14 -2.83 -1.60
C VAL A 256 -37.62 -1.87 -2.65
N ASP A 257 -36.47 -2.20 -3.24
CA ASP A 257 -35.87 -1.43 -4.33
C ASP A 257 -36.49 -1.77 -5.71
N GLN A 258 -36.10 -1.06 -6.77
CA GLN A 258 -36.62 -1.32 -8.13
C GLN A 258 -36.18 -2.67 -8.70
N ALA A 259 -35.14 -3.29 -8.15
CA ALA A 259 -34.72 -4.65 -8.49
C ALA A 259 -35.56 -5.73 -7.77
N GLY A 260 -36.49 -5.34 -6.89
CA GLY A 260 -37.36 -6.23 -6.14
C GLY A 260 -36.69 -6.82 -4.89
N GLN A 261 -35.54 -6.28 -4.47
CA GLN A 261 -34.84 -6.71 -3.28
C GLN A 261 -35.34 -5.96 -2.05
N ALA A 262 -35.75 -6.73 -1.04
CA ALA A 262 -36.24 -6.19 0.22
C ALA A 262 -35.11 -6.02 1.26
N VAL A 263 -35.15 -4.90 1.97
CA VAL A 263 -34.24 -4.55 3.06
C VAL A 263 -35.03 -3.95 4.23
N PRO A 264 -34.50 -3.96 5.46
CA PRO A 264 -35.05 -3.16 6.55
C PRO A 264 -35.18 -1.70 6.12
N ALA A 265 -36.34 -1.07 6.36
CA ALA A 265 -36.62 0.28 5.85
C ALA A 265 -35.66 1.37 6.37
N MET A 266 -34.87 1.08 7.41
CA MET A 266 -33.82 1.98 7.90
C MET A 266 -32.63 2.06 6.92
N PHE A 267 -32.37 0.98 6.18
CA PHE A 267 -31.22 0.81 5.29
C PHE A 267 -31.62 0.93 3.81
N ALA A 268 -32.79 1.48 3.52
CA ALA A 268 -33.26 1.70 2.16
C ALA A 268 -32.38 2.73 1.44
N ASP A 269 -32.02 2.44 0.19
CA ASP A 269 -31.63 3.49 -0.75
C ASP A 269 -32.90 4.20 -1.24
N TRP A 270 -33.08 5.44 -0.81
CA TRP A 270 -34.27 6.23 -1.12
C TRP A 270 -34.33 6.66 -2.59
N ASN A 271 -33.20 6.64 -3.30
CA ASN A 271 -33.17 6.95 -4.74
C ASN A 271 -33.67 5.78 -5.60
N ASP A 272 -33.55 4.55 -5.09
CA ASP A 272 -33.94 3.33 -5.78
C ASP A 272 -35.18 2.66 -5.14
N LEU A 273 -35.91 3.40 -4.31
CA LEU A 273 -37.07 2.88 -3.58
C LEU A 273 -38.24 2.60 -4.54
N ALA A 274 -38.69 1.34 -4.60
CA ALA A 274 -39.92 0.96 -5.28
C ALA A 274 -41.15 0.99 -4.37
N LEU A 275 -41.05 0.50 -3.13
CA LEU A 275 -42.14 0.55 -2.15
C LEU A 275 -41.68 0.31 -0.70
N ILE A 276 -42.53 0.71 0.25
CA ILE A 276 -42.41 0.42 1.69
C ILE A 276 -43.56 -0.50 2.12
N ILE A 277 -43.28 -1.54 2.90
CA ILE A 277 -44.27 -2.46 3.47
C ILE A 277 -44.17 -2.47 5.00
N MET A 278 -45.29 -2.25 5.69
CA MET A 278 -45.39 -2.40 7.14
C MET A 278 -46.60 -3.25 7.54
N PRO A 279 -46.43 -4.32 8.33
CA PRO A 279 -47.54 -5.18 8.73
C PRO A 279 -48.40 -4.48 9.80
N LEU A 280 -49.71 -4.40 9.55
CA LEU A 280 -50.66 -3.76 10.46
C LEU A 280 -51.30 -4.77 11.42
N THR A 281 -51.70 -5.91 10.87
CA THR A 281 -52.30 -7.08 11.52
C THR A 281 -51.91 -8.33 10.72
N PRO A 282 -52.19 -9.56 11.20
CA PRO A 282 -51.98 -10.77 10.40
C PRO A 282 -52.71 -10.76 9.05
N ASP A 283 -53.76 -9.95 8.90
CA ASP A 283 -54.62 -9.93 7.71
C ASP A 283 -54.41 -8.68 6.83
N LYS A 284 -53.60 -7.70 7.25
CA LYS A 284 -53.46 -6.40 6.57
C LYS A 284 -52.02 -5.88 6.56
N LEU A 285 -51.58 -5.39 5.40
CA LEU A 285 -50.33 -4.67 5.21
C LEU A 285 -50.60 -3.20 4.85
N LEU A 286 -49.72 -2.30 5.26
CA LEU A 286 -49.66 -0.92 4.82
C LEU A 286 -48.56 -0.80 3.76
N LEU A 287 -48.92 -0.39 2.55
CA LEU A 287 -47.97 -0.10 1.48
C LEU A 287 -47.82 1.40 1.25
N GLY A 288 -46.59 1.85 1.06
CA GLY A 288 -46.26 3.19 0.57
C GLY A 288 -45.52 3.08 -0.75
N VAL A 289 -46.06 3.67 -1.82
CA VAL A 289 -45.52 3.54 -3.19
C VAL A 289 -45.25 4.94 -3.76
N PRO A 290 -44.09 5.19 -4.40
CA PRO A 290 -43.84 6.44 -5.11
C PRO A 290 -44.89 6.65 -6.23
N SER A 291 -45.25 7.90 -6.52
CA SER A 291 -46.32 8.22 -7.47
C SER A 291 -46.07 7.76 -8.92
N HIS A 292 -44.85 7.31 -9.23
CA HIS A 292 -44.39 6.90 -10.55
C HIS A 292 -44.15 5.38 -10.69
N CYS A 293 -44.44 4.59 -9.65
CA CYS A 293 -44.22 3.13 -9.64
C CYS A 293 -45.55 2.36 -9.65
N GLU A 294 -45.65 1.31 -10.47
CA GLU A 294 -46.79 0.38 -10.46
C GLU A 294 -46.58 -0.75 -9.44
N THR A 295 -47.65 -1.14 -8.76
CA THR A 295 -47.69 -2.07 -7.60
C THR A 295 -47.52 -3.56 -7.92
N GLU A 296 -47.10 -3.94 -9.14
CA GLU A 296 -47.16 -5.33 -9.61
C GLU A 296 -46.06 -6.26 -9.05
N GLN A 297 -45.11 -5.75 -8.25
CA GLN A 297 -43.96 -6.51 -7.72
C GLN A 297 -43.98 -6.69 -6.20
N LEU A 298 -45.09 -7.17 -5.62
CA LEU A 298 -45.08 -7.61 -4.22
C LEU A 298 -44.46 -9.02 -4.14
N SER A 299 -43.16 -9.07 -3.81
CA SER A 299 -42.46 -10.29 -3.41
C SER A 299 -43.15 -10.95 -2.19
N ASP A 300 -42.86 -12.22 -1.92
CA ASP A 300 -43.34 -12.89 -0.70
C ASP A 300 -42.90 -12.10 0.55
N TYR A 301 -43.85 -11.36 1.11
CA TYR A 301 -43.62 -10.48 2.25
C TYR A 301 -43.04 -11.24 3.44
N ASN A 302 -43.56 -12.43 3.74
CA ASN A 302 -43.16 -13.18 4.92
C ASN A 302 -41.72 -13.68 4.77
N LEU A 303 -41.35 -14.21 3.60
CA LEU A 303 -39.98 -14.63 3.33
C LEU A 303 -39.00 -13.46 3.48
N GLU A 304 -39.29 -12.33 2.84
CA GLU A 304 -38.41 -11.16 2.86
C GLU A 304 -38.36 -10.48 4.24
N ALA A 305 -39.46 -10.48 4.99
CA ALA A 305 -39.50 -10.03 6.38
C ALA A 305 -38.64 -10.90 7.29
N VAL A 306 -38.64 -12.22 7.11
CA VAL A 306 -37.78 -13.14 7.89
C VAL A 306 -36.31 -12.92 7.53
N ARG A 307 -35.96 -12.85 6.24
CA ARG A 307 -34.57 -12.61 5.80
C ARG A 307 -34.02 -11.27 6.31
N SER A 308 -34.88 -10.27 6.41
CA SER A 308 -34.56 -8.92 6.90
C SER A 308 -34.64 -8.76 8.42
N SER A 309 -35.17 -9.73 9.16
CA SER A 309 -35.22 -9.68 10.63
C SER A 309 -33.90 -10.10 11.23
N HIS A 310 -33.49 -9.55 12.38
CA HIS A 310 -32.20 -9.89 12.99
C HIS A 310 -32.32 -11.08 13.96
N ASP A 311 -33.01 -10.89 15.07
CA ASP A 311 -33.04 -11.83 16.19
C ASP A 311 -34.30 -12.69 16.18
N PHE A 312 -35.42 -12.13 15.76
CA PHE A 312 -36.70 -12.83 15.77
C PHE A 312 -37.73 -12.24 14.81
N PHE A 313 -38.78 -13.01 14.54
CA PHE A 313 -40.05 -12.50 14.05
C PHE A 313 -41.22 -13.02 14.91
N LEU A 314 -42.35 -12.33 14.81
CA LEU A 314 -43.55 -12.60 15.61
C LEU A 314 -44.72 -13.03 14.74
N ALA A 315 -45.50 -14.00 15.21
CA ALA A 315 -46.67 -14.51 14.49
C ALA A 315 -47.86 -14.78 15.43
N SER A 316 -49.08 -14.71 14.87
CA SER A 316 -50.31 -15.00 15.60
C SER A 316 -50.62 -16.48 15.77
N THR A 317 -49.98 -17.33 14.96
CA THR A 317 -50.20 -18.77 14.90
C THR A 317 -48.85 -19.50 14.78
N LYS A 318 -48.85 -20.78 15.15
CA LYS A 318 -47.72 -21.69 14.91
C LYS A 318 -48.12 -22.67 13.82
N ASN A 319 -47.37 -22.71 12.72
CA ASN A 319 -47.62 -23.60 11.59
C ASN A 319 -46.28 -24.03 10.95
N LYS A 320 -46.35 -25.05 10.08
CA LYS A 320 -45.18 -25.58 9.37
C LYS A 320 -44.56 -24.57 8.38
N TYR A 321 -45.36 -23.64 7.86
CA TYR A 321 -44.90 -22.61 6.93
C TYR A 321 -43.91 -21.65 7.63
N PHE A 322 -44.28 -21.07 8.77
CA PHE A 322 -43.39 -20.21 9.56
C PHE A 322 -42.17 -20.97 10.12
N GLU A 323 -42.32 -22.25 10.50
CA GLU A 323 -41.19 -23.09 10.89
C GLU A 323 -40.19 -23.31 9.72
N SER A 324 -40.68 -23.37 8.48
CA SER A 324 -39.80 -23.47 7.30
C SER A 324 -39.05 -22.16 7.03
N LEU A 325 -39.72 -21.01 7.19
CA LEU A 325 -39.11 -19.70 7.01
C LEU A 325 -38.07 -19.39 8.10
N HIS A 326 -38.28 -19.88 9.33
CA HIS A 326 -37.39 -19.65 10.46
C HIS A 326 -35.91 -19.94 10.17
N LYS A 327 -35.61 -20.90 9.29
CA LYS A 327 -34.24 -21.23 8.86
C LYS A 327 -33.55 -20.12 8.07
N ARG A 328 -34.31 -19.21 7.46
CA ARG A 328 -33.85 -18.10 6.62
C ARG A 328 -33.67 -16.80 7.40
N LEU A 329 -33.86 -16.84 8.73
CA LEU A 329 -33.85 -15.66 9.60
C LEU A 329 -32.50 -14.93 9.52
N GLY A 330 -32.55 -13.64 9.18
CA GLY A 330 -31.41 -12.74 9.22
C GLY A 330 -30.41 -12.84 8.09
N GLU A 331 -30.61 -13.69 7.09
CA GLU A 331 -29.75 -13.80 5.90
C GLU A 331 -29.43 -12.43 5.28
N ARG A 332 -30.45 -11.59 5.07
CA ARG A 332 -30.29 -10.29 4.42
C ARG A 332 -29.67 -9.26 5.36
N SER A 333 -30.13 -9.20 6.61
CA SER A 333 -29.65 -8.22 7.58
C SER A 333 -28.14 -8.31 7.81
N MET A 334 -27.60 -9.53 7.78
CA MET A 334 -26.17 -9.76 7.97
C MET A 334 -25.38 -9.36 6.73
N GLN A 335 -25.87 -9.75 5.56
CA GLN A 335 -25.23 -9.46 4.29
C GLN A 335 -25.13 -7.96 4.00
N LEU A 336 -26.17 -7.16 4.29
CA LEU A 336 -26.16 -5.71 4.03
C LEU A 336 -25.05 -4.98 4.81
N VAL A 337 -24.84 -5.33 6.07
CA VAL A 337 -23.76 -4.75 6.88
C VAL A 337 -22.41 -5.19 6.35
N GLU A 338 -22.28 -6.47 5.97
CA GLU A 338 -21.05 -7.02 5.41
C GLU A 338 -20.67 -6.36 4.09
N ASP A 339 -21.60 -6.25 3.14
CA ASP A 339 -21.39 -5.64 1.83
C ASP A 339 -21.02 -4.15 1.98
N SER A 340 -21.70 -3.43 2.87
CA SER A 340 -21.45 -2.00 3.11
C SER A 340 -20.07 -1.74 3.70
N VAL A 341 -19.65 -2.53 4.70
CA VAL A 341 -18.32 -2.39 5.30
C VAL A 341 -17.24 -2.87 4.34
N SER A 342 -17.43 -4.02 3.69
CA SER A 342 -16.44 -4.58 2.76
C SER A 342 -16.18 -3.64 1.59
N GLY A 343 -17.24 -3.06 0.98
CA GLY A 343 -17.09 -2.08 -0.09
C GLY A 343 -16.35 -0.81 0.35
N ALA A 344 -16.58 -0.34 1.58
CA ALA A 344 -15.83 0.81 2.13
C ALA A 344 -14.35 0.48 2.40
N MET A 345 -14.03 -0.79 2.68
CA MET A 345 -12.67 -1.23 3.02
C MET A 345 -11.87 -1.73 1.80
N GLU A 346 -12.52 -2.08 0.70
CA GLU A 346 -11.89 -2.68 -0.49
C GLU A 346 -10.71 -1.84 -1.01
N ALA A 347 -10.89 -0.52 -1.11
CA ALA A 347 -9.86 0.41 -1.57
C ALA A 347 -8.58 0.39 -0.71
N TYR A 348 -8.67 0.00 0.57
CA TYR A 348 -7.54 -0.08 1.49
C TYR A 348 -6.97 -1.50 1.60
N LEU A 349 -7.73 -2.52 1.19
CA LEU A 349 -7.32 -3.91 1.29
C LEU A 349 -6.68 -4.46 0.00
N ALA A 350 -6.89 -3.81 -1.15
CA ALA A 350 -6.45 -4.28 -2.46
C ALA A 350 -5.04 -3.79 -2.89
N THR A 351 -4.37 -2.94 -2.11
CA THR A 351 -3.24 -2.11 -2.56
C THR A 351 -1.85 -2.77 -2.57
N VAL A 352 -1.74 -4.08 -2.33
CA VAL A 352 -0.43 -4.75 -2.27
C VAL A 352 -0.19 -5.52 -3.58
N PRO A 353 0.78 -5.11 -4.43
CA PRO A 353 1.22 -5.92 -5.56
C PRO A 353 1.73 -7.27 -5.08
N LYS A 354 1.37 -8.35 -5.76
CA LYS A 354 1.88 -9.68 -5.41
C LYS A 354 3.39 -9.74 -5.70
N PRO A 355 4.20 -10.37 -4.83
CA PRO A 355 5.58 -10.70 -5.16
C PRO A 355 5.62 -11.55 -6.44
N ARG A 356 6.72 -11.43 -7.19
CA ARG A 356 6.99 -12.24 -8.38
C ARG A 356 6.97 -13.73 -8.00
N ASP A 357 6.43 -14.54 -8.91
CA ASP A 357 6.48 -16.00 -8.81
C ASP A 357 7.96 -16.48 -8.77
N GLU A 358 8.36 -17.14 -7.67
CA GLU A 358 9.74 -17.61 -7.45
C GLU A 358 10.18 -18.62 -8.52
N ASP A 359 9.22 -19.27 -9.19
CA ASP A 359 9.48 -20.24 -10.27
C ASP A 359 9.68 -19.57 -11.66
N ALA A 360 9.55 -18.25 -11.77
CA ALA A 360 9.70 -17.54 -13.04
C ALA A 360 11.19 -17.34 -13.42
N PRO A 361 11.61 -17.69 -14.66
CA PRO A 361 13.02 -17.66 -15.08
C PRO A 361 13.65 -16.27 -14.90
N LEU A 362 14.92 -16.23 -14.44
CA LEU A 362 15.68 -15.00 -14.15
C LEU A 362 15.59 -13.95 -15.26
N LEU A 363 15.60 -14.41 -16.52
CA LEU A 363 15.31 -13.60 -17.70
C LEU A 363 13.99 -14.06 -18.33
N PRO A 364 13.11 -13.12 -18.73
CA PRO A 364 11.98 -13.42 -19.60
C PRO A 364 12.39 -14.26 -20.82
N LEU A 365 11.62 -15.31 -21.13
CA LEU A 365 11.95 -16.28 -22.19
C LEU A 365 12.05 -15.65 -23.58
N ASP A 366 11.33 -14.54 -23.81
CA ASP A 366 11.38 -13.72 -25.02
C ASP A 366 12.70 -12.94 -25.18
N ILE A 367 13.43 -12.69 -24.09
CA ILE A 367 14.75 -12.03 -24.11
C ILE A 367 15.85 -13.02 -24.47
N VAL A 368 15.76 -14.25 -23.95
CA VAL A 368 16.65 -15.37 -24.30
C VAL A 368 16.32 -15.90 -25.71
N GLY A 369 15.08 -15.67 -26.17
CA GLY A 369 14.63 -15.87 -27.55
C GLY A 369 15.54 -15.17 -28.55
N GLN A 370 16.27 -16.00 -29.31
CA GLN A 370 17.36 -15.64 -30.20
C GLN A 370 16.97 -14.58 -31.25
N SER A 371 17.84 -13.59 -31.42
CA SER A 371 18.02 -13.00 -32.74
C SER A 371 18.80 -14.02 -33.57
N ASP A 372 18.27 -14.45 -34.70
CA ASP A 372 19.02 -15.29 -35.66
C ASP A 372 20.17 -14.52 -36.34
N GLU A 373 20.40 -13.26 -35.95
CA GLU A 373 21.48 -12.45 -36.47
C GLU A 373 22.84 -13.00 -36.03
N PRO A 374 23.71 -13.41 -36.98
CA PRO A 374 25.06 -13.80 -36.65
C PRO A 374 25.79 -12.59 -36.05
N TRP A 375 26.40 -12.78 -34.88
CA TRP A 375 27.22 -11.76 -34.22
C TRP A 375 28.67 -12.22 -34.10
N GLN A 376 29.57 -11.24 -34.06
CA GLN A 376 31.02 -11.45 -33.96
C GLN A 376 31.59 -10.42 -32.98
N TYR A 377 32.67 -10.81 -32.29
CA TYR A 377 33.42 -9.94 -31.41
C TYR A 377 34.93 -10.13 -31.62
N GLU A 378 35.70 -9.10 -31.31
CA GLU A 378 37.16 -9.15 -31.36
C GLU A 378 37.75 -9.62 -30.03
N LEU A 379 38.77 -10.49 -30.05
CA LEU A 379 39.58 -10.80 -28.88
C LEU A 379 41.01 -10.30 -29.11
N SER A 380 41.47 -9.38 -28.26
CA SER A 380 42.81 -8.79 -28.35
C SER A 380 43.63 -9.12 -27.10
N LEU A 381 44.84 -9.64 -27.28
CA LEU A 381 45.80 -9.93 -26.20
C LEU A 381 46.99 -8.99 -26.34
N LEU A 382 47.06 -7.97 -25.48
CA LEU A 382 48.06 -6.90 -25.55
C LEU A 382 49.24 -7.13 -24.60
N GLY A 383 50.45 -7.17 -25.17
CA GLY A 383 51.70 -7.25 -24.40
C GLY A 383 52.17 -8.66 -24.05
N PHE A 384 51.76 -9.68 -24.82
CA PHE A 384 52.05 -11.10 -24.51
C PHE A 384 52.98 -11.84 -25.51
N GLY A 385 53.24 -11.29 -26.70
CA GLY A 385 54.05 -11.97 -27.73
C GLY A 385 53.43 -13.29 -28.26
N ASP A 386 54.21 -14.09 -28.99
CA ASP A 386 53.79 -15.39 -29.55
C ASP A 386 54.00 -16.54 -28.53
N ASN A 387 53.26 -16.53 -27.42
CA ASN A 387 53.36 -17.57 -26.38
C ASN A 387 52.20 -18.60 -26.50
N ASN A 388 52.46 -19.89 -26.26
CA ASN A 388 51.47 -20.96 -26.32
C ASN A 388 50.27 -20.71 -25.38
N ASP A 389 50.53 -20.11 -24.21
CA ASP A 389 49.51 -19.78 -23.20
C ASP A 389 48.47 -18.76 -23.71
N THR A 390 48.81 -17.94 -24.73
CA THR A 390 47.87 -16.95 -25.30
C THR A 390 46.76 -17.62 -26.11
N GLN A 391 47.07 -18.72 -26.81
CA GLN A 391 46.11 -19.48 -27.59
C GLN A 391 45.16 -20.28 -26.68
N GLU A 392 45.71 -20.83 -25.59
CA GLU A 392 44.93 -21.53 -24.57
C GLU A 392 43.97 -20.57 -23.86
N LEU A 393 44.44 -19.38 -23.46
CA LEU A 393 43.61 -18.35 -22.85
C LEU A 393 42.50 -17.90 -23.81
N ALA A 394 42.83 -17.67 -25.08
CA ALA A 394 41.84 -17.30 -26.09
C ALA A 394 40.75 -18.37 -26.25
N THR A 395 41.13 -19.64 -26.25
CA THR A 395 40.20 -20.77 -26.33
C THR A 395 39.31 -20.83 -25.08
N ALA A 396 39.88 -20.62 -23.89
CA ALA A 396 39.12 -20.60 -22.64
C ALA A 396 38.08 -19.46 -22.61
N ILE A 397 38.49 -18.23 -22.95
CA ILE A 397 37.59 -17.07 -23.02
C ILE A 397 36.47 -17.33 -24.04
N GLN A 398 36.81 -17.83 -25.24
CA GLN A 398 35.82 -18.15 -26.26
C GLN A 398 34.82 -19.20 -25.78
N GLY A 399 35.29 -20.25 -25.10
CA GLY A 399 34.42 -21.28 -24.52
C GLY A 399 33.41 -20.70 -23.52
N VAL A 400 33.85 -19.79 -22.64
CA VAL A 400 32.98 -19.10 -21.68
C VAL A 400 31.96 -18.22 -22.39
N VAL A 401 32.40 -17.37 -23.33
CA VAL A 401 31.52 -16.47 -24.09
C VAL A 401 30.45 -17.25 -24.86
N MET A 402 30.84 -18.31 -25.57
CA MET A 402 29.92 -19.13 -26.36
C MET A 402 28.93 -19.91 -25.49
N SER A 403 29.35 -20.33 -24.28
CA SER A 403 28.44 -20.98 -23.33
C SER A 403 27.42 -19.99 -22.77
N LEU A 404 27.86 -18.79 -22.38
CA LEU A 404 26.98 -17.75 -21.86
C LEU A 404 26.05 -17.18 -22.92
N ALA A 405 26.47 -17.09 -24.18
CA ALA A 405 25.63 -16.62 -25.29
C ALA A 405 24.35 -17.46 -25.49
N GLN A 406 24.28 -18.67 -24.92
CA GLN A 406 23.08 -19.50 -24.92
C GLN A 406 22.05 -19.08 -23.85
N ALA A 407 22.49 -18.38 -22.81
CA ALA A 407 21.68 -18.00 -21.65
C ALA A 407 21.43 -16.49 -21.55
N ILE A 408 22.35 -15.66 -22.06
CA ILE A 408 22.26 -14.19 -22.01
C ILE A 408 22.54 -13.57 -23.38
N PRO A 409 21.90 -12.44 -23.72
CA PRO A 409 22.12 -11.76 -25.00
C PRO A 409 23.47 -11.05 -25.03
N LEU A 410 24.29 -11.27 -26.07
CA LEU A 410 25.66 -10.72 -26.18
C LEU A 410 25.98 -10.02 -27.52
N HIS A 411 24.99 -9.74 -28.37
CA HIS A 411 25.15 -9.09 -29.68
C HIS A 411 25.76 -7.69 -29.60
N ARG A 412 25.69 -7.04 -28.43
CA ARG A 412 26.36 -5.75 -28.18
C ARG A 412 27.82 -5.87 -27.79
N LEU A 413 28.41 -7.06 -27.66
CA LEU A 413 29.84 -7.22 -27.45
C LEU A 413 30.61 -6.76 -28.70
N ASP A 414 31.43 -5.72 -28.56
CA ASP A 414 32.44 -5.31 -29.56
C ASP A 414 33.64 -6.24 -29.51
N GLY A 415 34.14 -6.49 -28.30
CA GLY A 415 35.31 -7.31 -28.09
C GLY A 415 35.77 -7.37 -26.65
N ILE A 416 36.75 -8.23 -26.41
CA ILE A 416 37.44 -8.43 -25.13
C ILE A 416 38.92 -8.11 -25.35
N THR A 417 39.50 -7.31 -24.48
CA THR A 417 40.93 -6.96 -24.49
C THR A 417 41.55 -7.42 -23.18
N VAL A 418 42.47 -8.38 -23.26
CA VAL A 418 43.33 -8.76 -22.14
C VAL A 418 44.62 -7.98 -22.27
N ALA A 419 45.08 -7.31 -21.22
CA ALA A 419 46.27 -6.47 -21.27
C ALA A 419 47.19 -6.66 -20.06
N SER A 420 48.51 -6.74 -20.31
CA SER A 420 49.52 -6.70 -19.24
C SER A 420 49.67 -5.33 -18.59
N ASP A 421 49.30 -4.26 -19.31
CA ASP A 421 49.11 -2.92 -18.75
C ASP A 421 47.64 -2.52 -18.89
N TYR A 422 46.84 -2.91 -17.90
CA TYR A 422 45.40 -2.67 -17.85
C TYR A 422 45.06 -1.18 -17.96
N LEU A 423 45.77 -0.31 -17.21
CA LEU A 423 45.48 1.12 -17.19
C LEU A 423 45.77 1.78 -18.55
N ALA A 424 46.90 1.40 -19.19
CA ALA A 424 47.20 1.88 -20.53
C ALA A 424 46.18 1.39 -21.57
N ALA A 425 45.71 0.16 -21.46
CA ALA A 425 44.67 -0.37 -22.36
C ALA A 425 43.33 0.38 -22.20
N VAL A 426 42.94 0.70 -20.97
CA VAL A 426 41.74 1.52 -20.70
C VAL A 426 41.89 2.93 -21.27
N ALA A 427 43.05 3.57 -21.08
CA ALA A 427 43.29 4.93 -21.52
C ALA A 427 43.41 5.08 -23.05
N SER A 428 43.88 4.04 -23.74
CA SER A 428 44.15 4.05 -25.19
C SER A 428 43.00 3.50 -26.05
N LEU A 429 41.93 3.00 -25.44
CA LEU A 429 40.79 2.44 -26.17
C LEU A 429 40.12 3.48 -27.08
N ASP A 430 40.01 3.18 -28.38
CA ASP A 430 39.18 3.97 -29.29
C ASP A 430 37.69 3.75 -29.02
N ARG A 431 37.05 4.79 -28.47
CA ARG A 431 35.64 4.81 -28.10
C ARG A 431 34.73 4.99 -29.31
N GLY A 432 35.22 5.47 -30.45
CA GLY A 432 34.43 5.65 -31.68
C GLY A 432 33.40 6.80 -31.65
N TYR A 433 33.49 7.72 -30.68
CA TYR A 433 32.66 8.92 -30.61
C TYR A 433 33.42 10.11 -30.00
N GLU A 434 32.99 11.33 -30.33
CA GLU A 434 33.63 12.57 -29.87
C GLU A 434 33.41 12.82 -28.36
N ARG A 435 34.39 13.46 -27.71
CA ARG A 435 34.34 13.87 -26.29
C ARG A 435 34.13 12.73 -25.30
N ALA A 436 34.61 11.52 -25.61
CA ALA A 436 34.63 10.44 -24.64
C ALA A 436 35.48 10.83 -23.42
N SER A 437 34.92 10.71 -22.22
CA SER A 437 35.64 10.94 -20.97
C SER A 437 36.62 9.80 -20.70
N ILE A 438 37.75 10.12 -20.06
CA ILE A 438 38.68 9.11 -19.56
C ILE A 438 37.94 8.31 -18.47
N PRO A 439 37.88 6.97 -18.55
CA PRO A 439 37.23 6.17 -17.52
C PRO A 439 37.94 6.31 -16.17
N GLU A 440 37.25 6.80 -15.14
CA GLU A 440 37.79 6.92 -13.78
C GLU A 440 37.93 5.53 -13.13
N THR A 441 39.10 5.15 -12.64
CA THR A 441 39.27 3.95 -11.81
C THR A 441 39.07 4.28 -10.33
N ALA A 442 38.58 3.32 -9.54
CA ALA A 442 38.60 3.46 -8.09
C ALA A 442 40.05 3.68 -7.62
N PRO A 443 40.28 4.53 -6.60
CA PRO A 443 41.61 4.68 -6.04
C PRO A 443 42.06 3.38 -5.36
N GLU A 444 43.38 3.14 -5.36
CA GLU A 444 43.99 1.86 -4.93
C GLU A 444 43.71 1.50 -3.47
N ASP A 445 43.41 2.50 -2.64
CA ASP A 445 43.01 2.38 -1.24
C ASP A 445 41.66 1.69 -1.05
N ILE A 446 40.74 1.81 -2.00
CA ILE A 446 39.45 1.10 -1.99
C ILE A 446 39.59 -0.26 -2.68
N GLY A 447 40.29 -0.33 -3.81
CA GLY A 447 40.56 -1.59 -4.51
C GLY A 447 41.20 -1.41 -5.88
N GLN A 448 41.88 -2.44 -6.36
CA GLN A 448 42.52 -2.43 -7.67
C GLN A 448 41.50 -2.73 -8.77
N GLY A 449 41.38 -1.84 -9.75
CA GLY A 449 40.58 -2.10 -10.96
C GLY A 449 41.25 -3.16 -11.82
N ILE A 450 40.65 -4.35 -11.93
CA ILE A 450 41.20 -5.50 -12.69
C ILE A 450 40.39 -5.88 -13.92
N ALA A 451 39.18 -5.34 -14.06
CA ALA A 451 38.34 -5.52 -15.25
C ALA A 451 37.33 -4.38 -15.37
N ARG A 452 36.92 -4.06 -16.59
CA ARG A 452 35.88 -3.06 -16.88
C ARG A 452 35.24 -3.25 -18.24
N THR A 453 33.93 -2.99 -18.31
CA THR A 453 33.16 -2.90 -19.54
C THR A 453 32.96 -1.43 -19.93
N ILE A 454 33.17 -1.12 -21.21
CA ILE A 454 33.28 0.24 -21.72
C ILE A 454 32.46 0.41 -23.00
N SER A 455 31.51 1.36 -22.99
CA SER A 455 30.67 1.61 -24.17
C SER A 455 31.46 2.22 -25.32
N VAL A 456 31.41 1.60 -26.49
CA VAL A 456 32.03 2.05 -27.73
C VAL A 456 30.98 2.24 -28.81
N ARG A 457 31.32 3.03 -29.84
CA ARG A 457 30.47 3.20 -31.01
C ARG A 457 31.13 2.60 -32.24
N ARG A 458 30.41 1.70 -32.91
CA ARG A 458 30.84 1.01 -34.13
C ARG A 458 29.71 1.03 -35.12
N GLU A 459 29.97 1.46 -36.36
CA GLU A 459 28.97 1.48 -37.43
C GLU A 459 27.66 2.19 -37.03
N GLY A 460 27.79 3.25 -36.22
CA GLY A 460 26.64 4.02 -35.71
C GLY A 460 25.87 3.38 -34.55
N ARG A 461 26.13 2.12 -34.19
CA ARG A 461 25.52 1.40 -33.06
C ARG A 461 26.39 1.47 -31.79
N TRP A 462 25.73 1.49 -30.64
CA TRP A 462 26.39 1.35 -29.34
C TRP A 462 26.70 -0.12 -29.05
N LYS A 463 27.95 -0.39 -28.68
CA LYS A 463 28.48 -1.70 -28.29
C LYS A 463 29.29 -1.56 -27.01
N GLU A 464 29.74 -2.67 -26.45
CA GLU A 464 30.53 -2.73 -25.23
C GLU A 464 31.87 -3.43 -25.48
N ARG A 465 32.96 -2.83 -25.00
CA ARG A 465 34.31 -3.40 -24.99
C ARG A 465 34.68 -3.79 -23.57
N ILE A 466 35.02 -5.06 -23.37
CA ILE A 466 35.51 -5.54 -22.08
C ILE A 466 37.04 -5.43 -22.08
N ILE A 467 37.62 -4.88 -21.01
CA ILE A 467 39.06 -4.86 -20.77
C ILE A 467 39.35 -5.59 -19.46
N ILE A 468 40.29 -6.53 -19.47
CA ILE A 468 40.66 -7.37 -18.32
C ILE A 468 42.17 -7.32 -18.13
N ASP A 469 42.60 -7.19 -16.88
CA ASP A 469 43.99 -7.38 -16.48
C ASP A 469 44.48 -8.78 -16.82
N ALA A 470 45.75 -8.88 -17.24
CA ALA A 470 46.40 -10.14 -17.56
C ALA A 470 46.25 -11.18 -16.44
N GLY A 471 46.61 -10.82 -15.21
CA GLY A 471 46.62 -11.74 -14.08
C GLY A 471 45.22 -12.31 -13.80
N ALA A 472 44.20 -11.44 -13.87
CA ALA A 472 42.81 -11.85 -13.73
C ALA A 472 42.35 -12.80 -14.85
N ALA A 473 42.73 -12.53 -16.10
CA ALA A 473 42.36 -13.39 -17.23
C ALA A 473 43.08 -14.75 -17.19
N PHE A 474 44.38 -14.77 -16.87
CA PHE A 474 45.17 -16.00 -16.80
C PHE A 474 44.75 -16.93 -15.65
N ALA A 475 44.00 -16.43 -14.67
CA ALA A 475 43.40 -17.26 -13.63
C ALA A 475 42.49 -18.37 -14.21
N LEU A 476 41.91 -18.16 -15.40
CA LEU A 476 41.12 -19.17 -16.12
C LEU A 476 41.92 -20.41 -16.55
N LEU A 477 43.26 -20.31 -16.58
CA LEU A 477 44.15 -21.40 -16.96
C LEU A 477 44.85 -22.06 -15.76
N ALA A 478 44.49 -21.68 -14.53
CA ALA A 478 45.11 -22.24 -13.34
C ALA A 478 44.78 -23.74 -13.18
N ASP A 479 45.71 -24.50 -12.58
CA ASP A 479 45.50 -25.91 -12.25
C ASP A 479 44.49 -26.10 -11.10
N GLU A 480 44.42 -25.11 -10.21
CA GLU A 480 43.54 -25.11 -9.04
C GLU A 480 42.15 -24.55 -9.38
N SER A 481 41.11 -25.11 -8.76
CA SER A 481 39.73 -24.69 -9.03
C SER A 481 39.46 -23.25 -8.59
N ASP A 482 40.00 -22.81 -7.46
CA ASP A 482 39.63 -21.52 -6.86
C ASP A 482 40.04 -20.32 -7.74
N PRO A 483 41.28 -20.25 -8.28
CA PRO A 483 41.64 -19.19 -9.23
C PRO A 483 40.82 -19.25 -10.53
N VAL A 484 40.50 -20.44 -11.05
CA VAL A 484 39.64 -20.57 -12.25
C VAL A 484 38.25 -19.99 -11.98
N GLN A 485 37.67 -20.31 -10.83
CA GLN A 485 36.37 -19.78 -10.41
C GLN A 485 36.40 -18.25 -10.24
N LEU A 486 37.49 -17.69 -9.71
CA LEU A 486 37.68 -16.24 -9.63
C LEU A 486 37.77 -15.59 -11.04
N GLY A 487 38.52 -16.22 -11.96
CA GLY A 487 38.59 -15.77 -13.36
C GLY A 487 37.23 -15.81 -14.05
N LEU A 488 36.45 -16.87 -13.81
CA LEU A 488 35.07 -16.99 -14.30
C LEU A 488 34.18 -15.92 -13.71
N TYR A 489 34.24 -15.70 -12.39
CA TYR A 489 33.49 -14.65 -11.71
C TYR A 489 33.70 -13.28 -12.38
N ILE A 490 34.97 -12.91 -12.63
CA ILE A 490 35.33 -11.63 -13.26
C ILE A 490 34.80 -11.56 -14.69
N LEU A 491 35.04 -12.58 -15.52
CA LEU A 491 34.64 -12.57 -16.93
C LEU A 491 33.11 -12.58 -17.09
N VAL A 492 32.41 -13.44 -16.35
CA VAL A 492 30.94 -13.55 -16.37
C VAL A 492 30.31 -12.23 -15.95
N ARG A 493 30.85 -11.57 -14.91
CA ARG A 493 30.39 -10.26 -14.47
C ARG A 493 30.44 -9.23 -15.60
N GLN A 494 31.56 -9.15 -16.33
CA GLN A 494 31.70 -8.20 -17.43
C GLN A 494 30.75 -8.52 -18.59
N LEU A 495 30.56 -9.80 -18.91
CA LEU A 495 29.61 -10.23 -19.93
C LEU A 495 28.14 -9.94 -19.53
N ALA A 496 27.83 -10.00 -18.24
CA ALA A 496 26.51 -9.61 -17.74
C ALA A 496 26.22 -8.12 -17.99
N GLU A 497 27.21 -7.22 -17.88
CA GLU A 497 27.02 -5.80 -18.19
C GLU A 497 26.68 -5.58 -19.68
N VAL A 498 27.30 -6.37 -20.57
CA VAL A 498 26.96 -6.38 -22.01
C VAL A 498 25.52 -6.82 -22.22
N ALA A 499 25.11 -7.90 -21.55
CA ALA A 499 23.75 -8.40 -21.64
C ALA A 499 22.71 -7.40 -21.13
N VAL A 500 22.97 -6.77 -19.98
CA VAL A 500 22.09 -5.72 -19.44
C VAL A 500 21.95 -4.55 -20.42
N THR A 501 23.05 -4.13 -21.04
CA THR A 501 23.04 -3.06 -22.06
C THR A 501 22.17 -3.45 -23.26
N GLU A 502 22.27 -4.70 -23.72
CA GLU A 502 21.42 -5.20 -24.79
C GLU A 502 19.95 -5.26 -24.41
N ILE A 503 19.64 -5.72 -23.19
CA ILE A 503 18.28 -5.76 -22.66
C ILE A 503 17.69 -4.36 -22.60
N ILE A 504 18.42 -3.36 -22.07
CA ILE A 504 17.97 -1.96 -22.03
C ILE A 504 17.61 -1.49 -23.43
N GLU A 505 18.49 -1.68 -24.40
CA GLU A 505 18.26 -1.17 -25.75
C GLU A 505 17.18 -1.90 -26.55
N ARG A 506 16.93 -3.19 -26.27
CA ARG A 506 15.82 -3.92 -26.89
C ARG A 506 14.46 -3.40 -26.43
N HIS A 507 14.34 -3.05 -25.15
CA HIS A 507 13.07 -2.63 -24.54
C HIS A 507 12.87 -1.12 -24.56
N LEU A 508 13.95 -0.35 -24.46
CA LEU A 508 13.97 1.11 -24.49
C LEU A 508 14.88 1.58 -25.63
N PRO A 509 14.46 1.42 -26.90
CA PRO A 509 15.32 1.66 -28.06
C PRO A 509 15.74 3.12 -28.18
N GLY A 510 17.06 3.34 -28.33
CA GLY A 510 17.64 4.66 -28.55
C GLY A 510 17.75 5.53 -27.30
N VAL A 511 17.63 4.92 -26.11
CA VAL A 511 17.80 5.58 -24.82
C VAL A 511 19.24 5.45 -24.31
N TRP A 512 19.96 4.39 -24.65
CA TRP A 512 21.34 4.19 -24.17
C TRP A 512 22.26 5.32 -24.65
N MET A 513 23.06 5.85 -23.71
CA MET A 513 23.97 6.97 -23.92
C MET A 513 23.30 8.26 -24.44
N LYS A 514 21.96 8.34 -24.40
CA LYS A 514 21.22 9.56 -24.71
C LYS A 514 21.28 10.50 -23.50
N PRO A 515 21.60 11.80 -23.67
CA PRO A 515 21.56 12.75 -22.57
C PRO A 515 20.16 12.81 -21.94
N VAL A 516 20.11 12.79 -20.62
CA VAL A 516 18.88 13.04 -19.86
C VAL A 516 18.50 14.50 -20.03
N GLY A 517 17.23 14.76 -20.37
CA GLY A 517 16.76 16.11 -20.69
C GLY A 517 16.78 17.06 -19.49
N ASP A 518 16.47 16.55 -18.30
CA ASP A 518 16.60 17.30 -17.05
C ASP A 518 18.06 17.26 -16.55
N ILE A 519 18.63 18.44 -16.33
CA ILE A 519 20.05 18.61 -15.99
C ILE A 519 20.38 17.98 -14.63
N LEU A 520 19.51 18.13 -13.62
CA LEU A 520 19.73 17.57 -12.29
C LEU A 520 19.64 16.04 -12.35
N GLN A 521 18.61 15.51 -13.01
CA GLN A 521 18.44 14.06 -13.18
C GLN A 521 19.60 13.45 -13.95
N GLY A 522 20.10 14.10 -15.00
CA GLY A 522 21.29 13.64 -15.74
C GLY A 522 22.56 13.66 -14.92
N PHE A 523 22.76 14.72 -14.13
CA PHE A 523 23.89 14.84 -13.21
C PHE A 523 23.90 13.72 -12.16
N LEU A 524 22.76 13.46 -11.53
CA LEU A 524 22.63 12.41 -10.51
C LEU A 524 22.77 11.01 -11.14
N TYR A 525 22.11 10.76 -12.27
CA TYR A 525 22.12 9.45 -12.94
C TYR A 525 23.53 9.00 -13.33
N THR A 526 24.39 9.93 -13.73
CA THR A 526 25.79 9.63 -14.07
C THR A 526 26.55 9.02 -12.87
N ARG A 527 26.12 9.27 -11.63
CA ARG A 527 26.72 8.70 -10.40
C ARG A 527 26.00 7.45 -9.91
N LEU A 528 24.73 7.30 -10.27
CA LEU A 528 23.94 6.13 -9.91
C LEU A 528 24.17 4.94 -10.85
N HIS A 529 24.25 5.17 -12.16
CA HIS A 529 24.24 4.09 -13.15
C HIS A 529 25.25 2.96 -12.88
N PRO A 530 26.50 3.21 -12.39
CA PRO A 530 27.44 2.11 -12.13
C PRO A 530 26.96 1.15 -11.05
N ALA A 531 26.14 1.63 -10.11
CA ALA A 531 25.56 0.79 -9.07
C ALA A 531 24.55 -0.21 -9.62
N ILE A 532 23.76 0.19 -10.62
CA ILE A 532 22.81 -0.71 -11.30
C ILE A 532 23.56 -1.87 -11.96
N PHE A 533 24.62 -1.54 -12.72
CA PHE A 533 25.47 -2.55 -13.36
C PHE A 533 26.22 -3.40 -12.33
N SER A 534 26.69 -2.81 -11.23
CA SER A 534 27.32 -3.58 -10.15
C SER A 534 26.36 -4.57 -9.50
N TYR A 535 25.13 -4.16 -9.21
CA TYR A 535 24.12 -5.05 -8.62
C TYR A 535 23.85 -6.25 -9.53
N LEU A 536 23.50 -5.96 -10.79
CA LEU A 536 23.16 -6.99 -11.77
C LEU A 536 24.37 -7.88 -12.07
N GLY A 537 25.53 -7.27 -12.37
CA GLY A 537 26.76 -8.01 -12.66
C GLY A 537 27.15 -8.97 -11.54
N SER A 538 27.07 -8.52 -10.28
CA SER A 538 27.35 -9.36 -9.11
C SER A 538 26.32 -10.49 -8.97
N HIS A 539 25.04 -10.18 -9.16
CA HIS A 539 23.97 -11.16 -9.11
C HIS A 539 24.13 -12.25 -10.19
N PHE A 540 24.55 -11.90 -11.40
CA PHE A 540 24.78 -12.87 -12.48
C PHE A 540 26.03 -13.74 -12.24
N SER A 541 27.09 -13.17 -11.65
CA SER A 541 28.36 -13.88 -11.45
C SER A 541 28.45 -14.62 -10.12
N ALA A 542 27.50 -14.45 -9.19
CA ALA A 542 27.55 -14.99 -7.83
C ALA A 542 27.65 -16.53 -7.74
N GLY A 543 27.31 -17.25 -8.81
CA GLY A 543 27.43 -18.71 -8.87
C GLY A 543 28.85 -19.24 -9.06
N PHE A 544 29.84 -18.36 -9.24
CA PHE A 544 31.25 -18.70 -9.41
C PHE A 544 32.07 -18.25 -8.19
N GLY A 545 32.97 -19.12 -7.73
CA GLY A 545 33.86 -18.84 -6.59
C GLY A 545 33.26 -19.21 -5.23
N ASP A 546 33.97 -18.85 -4.16
CA ASP A 546 33.49 -19.02 -2.79
C ASP A 546 32.51 -17.87 -2.43
N PRO A 547 31.22 -18.17 -2.20
CA PRO A 547 30.24 -17.15 -1.86
C PRO A 547 30.57 -16.36 -0.60
N GLN A 548 31.15 -17.00 0.41
CA GLN A 548 31.50 -16.35 1.67
C GLN A 548 32.66 -15.40 1.48
N GLN A 549 33.75 -15.85 0.84
CA GLN A 549 34.92 -15.02 0.56
C GLN A 549 34.55 -13.78 -0.27
N HIS A 550 33.70 -13.95 -1.29
CA HIS A 550 33.22 -12.83 -2.09
C HIS A 550 32.36 -11.85 -1.27
N THR A 551 31.51 -12.35 -0.38
CA THR A 551 30.71 -11.52 0.52
C THR A 551 31.59 -10.69 1.45
N GLU A 552 32.59 -11.31 2.09
CA GLU A 552 33.54 -10.65 2.99
C GLU A 552 34.35 -9.57 2.25
N THR A 553 34.92 -9.90 1.09
CA THR A 553 35.68 -8.94 0.28
C THR A 553 34.85 -7.72 -0.13
N LYS A 554 33.60 -7.94 -0.57
CA LYS A 554 32.69 -6.86 -0.96
C LYS A 554 32.27 -6.00 0.23
N ARG A 555 32.11 -6.62 1.40
CA ARG A 555 31.82 -5.93 2.67
C ARG A 555 32.96 -4.98 3.03
N GLU A 556 34.21 -5.43 2.91
CA GLU A 556 35.40 -4.60 3.14
C GLU A 556 35.48 -3.40 2.19
N PHE A 557 35.26 -3.59 0.89
CA PHE A 557 35.22 -2.50 -0.08
C PHE A 557 34.12 -1.49 0.23
N PHE A 558 32.95 -1.96 0.63
CA PHE A 558 31.84 -1.09 0.97
C PHE A 558 32.11 -0.29 2.25
N ILE A 559 32.64 -0.92 3.30
CA ILE A 559 33.08 -0.24 4.53
C ILE A 559 34.09 0.86 4.22
N THR A 560 35.11 0.53 3.43
CA THR A 560 36.16 1.48 3.04
C THR A 560 35.58 2.66 2.26
N ALA A 561 34.67 2.40 1.31
CA ALA A 561 33.99 3.46 0.56
C ALA A 561 33.15 4.40 1.46
N LEU A 562 32.45 3.86 2.47
CA LEU A 562 31.69 4.66 3.43
C LEU A 562 32.61 5.57 4.26
N GLN A 563 33.72 5.03 4.73
CA GLN A 563 34.72 5.78 5.50
C GLN A 563 35.34 6.90 4.67
N GLU A 564 35.78 6.59 3.44
CA GLU A 564 36.36 7.56 2.50
C GLU A 564 35.38 8.64 2.08
N MET A 565 34.11 8.29 1.84
CA MET A 565 33.08 9.29 1.54
C MET A 565 32.92 10.29 2.70
N LYS A 566 32.86 9.79 3.95
CA LYS A 566 32.70 10.66 5.11
C LYS A 566 33.95 11.52 5.33
N SER A 567 35.13 10.92 5.39
CA SER A 567 36.38 11.63 5.71
C SER A 567 36.71 12.68 4.64
N THR A 568 36.79 12.26 3.38
CA THR A 568 37.16 13.13 2.25
C THR A 568 36.04 14.13 1.93
N GLY A 569 34.78 13.73 2.06
CA GLY A 569 33.65 14.62 1.82
C GLY A 569 33.58 15.78 2.81
N LEU A 570 33.75 15.50 4.11
CA LEU A 570 33.79 16.53 5.14
C LEU A 570 34.99 17.46 4.97
N ALA A 571 36.17 16.92 4.66
CA ALA A 571 37.36 17.74 4.42
C ALA A 571 37.18 18.68 3.22
N ALA A 572 36.66 18.18 2.10
CA ALA A 572 36.38 18.99 0.91
C ALA A 572 35.34 20.08 1.18
N ARG A 573 34.33 19.78 1.99
CA ARG A 573 33.29 20.75 2.39
C ARG A 573 33.84 21.87 3.26
N LEU A 574 34.79 21.57 4.15
CA LEU A 574 35.49 22.60 4.93
C LEU A 574 36.36 23.49 4.05
N GLU A 575 37.12 22.91 3.10
CA GLU A 575 37.90 23.69 2.13
C GLU A 575 37.00 24.62 1.29
N TYR A 576 35.82 24.13 0.89
CA TYR A 576 34.81 24.92 0.17
C TYR A 576 34.41 26.20 0.91
N ARG A 577 34.45 26.23 2.25
CA ARG A 577 34.15 27.46 3.01
C ARG A 577 35.14 28.60 2.75
N TYR A 578 36.36 28.28 2.34
CA TYR A 578 37.39 29.27 2.06
C TYR A 578 37.38 29.74 0.61
N HIS A 579 37.19 28.83 -0.34
CA HIS A 579 37.29 29.16 -1.77
C HIS A 579 35.93 29.37 -2.47
N GLY A 580 34.82 28.86 -1.92
CA GLY A 580 33.46 29.07 -2.46
C GLY A 580 33.19 28.43 -3.83
N ASP A 581 34.00 27.46 -4.24
CA ASP A 581 33.93 26.82 -5.58
C ASP A 581 33.22 25.47 -5.48
N VAL A 582 31.97 25.45 -5.94
CA VAL A 582 31.11 24.26 -5.87
C VAL A 582 31.56 23.17 -6.84
N ASP A 583 32.12 23.51 -8.00
CA ASP A 583 32.58 22.53 -8.99
C ASP A 583 33.79 21.78 -8.44
N ARG A 584 34.70 22.50 -7.77
CA ARG A 584 35.83 21.89 -7.06
C ARG A 584 35.37 20.96 -5.93
N LEU A 585 34.33 21.35 -5.18
CA LEU A 585 33.74 20.50 -4.15
C LEU A 585 33.15 19.22 -4.76
N LEU A 586 32.32 19.36 -5.80
CA LEU A 586 31.66 18.23 -6.45
C LEU A 586 32.65 17.29 -7.14
N ALA A 587 33.73 17.81 -7.74
CA ALA A 587 34.79 16.99 -8.33
C ALA A 587 35.47 16.05 -7.33
N VAL A 588 35.52 16.44 -6.05
CA VAL A 588 36.07 15.60 -4.97
C VAL A 588 35.02 14.64 -4.42
N VAL A 589 33.82 15.15 -4.11
CA VAL A 589 32.77 14.42 -3.38
C VAL A 589 32.06 13.38 -4.25
N MET A 590 31.66 13.74 -5.47
CA MET A 590 30.78 12.88 -6.27
C MET A 590 31.38 11.52 -6.64
N PRO A 591 32.69 11.38 -6.94
CA PRO A 591 33.31 10.06 -7.11
C PRO A 591 33.18 9.16 -5.87
N ARG A 592 33.28 9.70 -4.65
CA ARG A 592 33.15 8.90 -3.42
C ARG A 592 31.71 8.43 -3.18
N ILE A 593 30.74 9.31 -3.47
CA ILE A 593 29.31 8.92 -3.47
C ILE A 593 29.07 7.78 -4.47
N CYS A 594 29.66 7.87 -5.67
CA CYS A 594 29.58 6.81 -6.67
C CYS A 594 30.15 5.48 -6.15
N TYR A 595 31.30 5.49 -5.46
CA TYR A 595 31.87 4.27 -4.88
C TYR A 595 30.98 3.65 -3.80
N VAL A 596 30.39 4.45 -2.91
CA VAL A 596 29.45 3.95 -1.90
C VAL A 596 28.26 3.24 -2.55
N LEU A 597 27.66 3.86 -3.57
CA LEU A 597 26.57 3.24 -4.34
C LEU A 597 27.03 1.96 -5.04
N GLN A 598 28.19 2.02 -5.71
CA GLN A 598 28.71 0.93 -6.52
C GLN A 598 29.06 -0.30 -5.70
N PHE A 599 29.84 -0.14 -4.61
CA PHE A 599 30.26 -1.25 -3.75
C PHE A 599 29.12 -1.76 -2.88
N GLY A 600 28.23 -0.88 -2.42
CA GLY A 600 27.01 -1.28 -1.73
C GLY A 600 26.12 -2.15 -2.63
N ALA A 601 25.88 -1.71 -3.86
CA ALA A 601 25.12 -2.49 -4.85
C ALA A 601 25.79 -3.81 -5.22
N ASP A 602 27.13 -3.82 -5.31
CA ASP A 602 27.91 -5.02 -5.61
C ASP A 602 27.78 -6.11 -4.54
N LEU A 603 27.83 -5.72 -3.26
CA LEU A 603 27.55 -6.59 -2.12
C LEU A 603 26.11 -7.11 -2.17
N LEU A 604 25.14 -6.20 -2.29
CA LEU A 604 23.72 -6.55 -2.28
C LEU A 604 23.34 -7.52 -3.41
N GLY A 605 23.87 -7.31 -4.61
CA GLY A 605 23.61 -8.19 -5.75
C GLY A 605 24.14 -9.61 -5.54
N HIS A 606 25.33 -9.74 -4.94
CA HIS A 606 25.93 -11.03 -4.59
C HIS A 606 25.09 -11.77 -3.54
N CYS A 607 24.72 -11.05 -2.47
CA CYS A 607 23.92 -11.57 -1.38
C CYS A 607 22.52 -12.01 -1.85
N ALA A 608 21.86 -11.20 -2.69
CA ALA A 608 20.55 -11.53 -3.27
C ALA A 608 20.60 -12.83 -4.07
N ALA A 609 21.66 -13.06 -4.86
CA ALA A 609 21.79 -14.26 -5.67
C ALA A 609 22.19 -15.52 -4.87
N THR A 610 22.94 -15.36 -3.78
CA THR A 610 23.44 -16.48 -2.96
C THR A 610 22.56 -16.79 -1.75
N GLY A 611 21.61 -15.92 -1.44
CA GLY A 611 20.82 -15.99 -0.21
C GLY A 611 21.61 -15.64 1.06
N ALA A 612 22.82 -15.09 0.90
CA ALA A 612 23.63 -14.63 2.02
C ALA A 612 23.03 -13.36 2.63
N ASP A 613 23.18 -13.20 3.95
CA ASP A 613 22.74 -11.98 4.63
C ASP A 613 23.80 -10.87 4.48
N PRO A 614 23.48 -9.72 3.87
CA PRO A 614 24.40 -8.60 3.85
C PRO A 614 24.53 -7.93 5.24
N TYR A 615 23.64 -8.21 6.20
CA TYR A 615 23.56 -7.61 7.54
C TYR A 615 23.80 -8.61 8.67
N GLU A 616 25.04 -8.80 9.06
CA GLU A 616 25.30 -9.38 10.37
C GLU A 616 25.05 -8.32 11.47
N SER A 617 24.07 -8.55 12.35
CA SER A 617 23.77 -7.64 13.46
C SER A 617 25.00 -7.44 14.35
N GLY A 618 25.43 -6.19 14.51
CA GLY A 618 26.66 -5.85 15.25
C GLY A 618 27.96 -6.04 14.48
N SER A 619 27.91 -6.31 13.17
CA SER A 619 29.09 -6.35 12.30
C SER A 619 29.74 -4.98 12.11
N GLU A 620 30.98 -4.99 11.62
CA GLU A 620 31.70 -3.79 11.22
C GLU A 620 30.96 -2.98 10.17
N LEU A 621 30.26 -3.64 9.24
CA LEU A 621 29.42 -2.95 8.26
C LEU A 621 28.24 -2.23 8.91
N ALA A 622 27.54 -2.89 9.83
CA ALA A 622 26.43 -2.27 10.55
C ALA A 622 26.89 -1.04 11.34
N GLN A 623 28.07 -1.10 11.96
CA GLN A 623 28.68 0.04 12.64
C GLN A 623 29.08 1.15 11.66
N ALA A 624 29.74 0.80 10.55
CA ALA A 624 30.16 1.77 9.54
C ALA A 624 28.96 2.53 8.94
N LEU A 625 27.86 1.83 8.66
CA LEU A 625 26.60 2.44 8.20
C LEU A 625 25.97 3.36 9.25
N ASP A 626 26.00 2.97 10.53
CA ASP A 626 25.49 3.79 11.64
C ASP A 626 26.34 5.06 11.82
N ASP A 627 27.66 4.92 11.81
CA ASP A 627 28.63 6.02 11.95
C ASP A 627 28.47 7.09 10.87
N VAL A 628 28.05 6.70 9.67
CA VAL A 628 27.79 7.61 8.57
C VAL A 628 26.31 7.97 8.42
N GLY A 629 25.40 7.49 9.30
CA GLY A 629 23.98 7.82 9.27
C GLY A 629 23.18 7.24 8.09
N LEU A 630 23.61 6.08 7.56
CA LEU A 630 23.02 5.39 6.41
C LEU A 630 22.48 3.99 6.73
N LYS A 631 22.41 3.63 8.01
CA LYS A 631 21.89 2.34 8.49
C LYS A 631 20.48 2.02 7.96
N HIS A 632 19.59 3.01 7.95
CA HIS A 632 18.21 2.84 7.49
C HIS A 632 18.05 3.05 5.98
N TRP A 633 18.99 3.74 5.33
CA TRP A 633 19.04 3.92 3.88
C TRP A 633 19.40 2.62 3.15
N PHE A 634 20.35 1.83 3.68
CA PHE A 634 20.90 0.68 2.95
C PHE A 634 19.83 -0.38 2.59
N PRO A 635 18.83 -0.72 3.44
CA PRO A 635 17.75 -1.61 3.06
C PRO A 635 16.85 -1.04 1.95
N ILE A 636 16.60 0.27 1.94
CA ILE A 636 15.78 0.93 0.91
C ILE A 636 16.52 0.96 -0.43
N PHE A 637 17.85 1.13 -0.39
CA PHE A 637 18.68 1.04 -1.57
C PHE A 637 18.65 -0.36 -2.18
N TRP A 638 18.75 -1.40 -1.34
CA TRP A 638 18.57 -2.79 -1.78
C TRP A 638 17.20 -2.99 -2.42
N ASP A 639 16.13 -2.62 -1.72
CA ASP A 639 14.77 -2.77 -2.21
C ASP A 639 14.58 -2.12 -3.59
N SER A 640 15.13 -0.91 -3.79
CA SER A 640 15.02 -0.18 -5.06
C SER A 640 15.78 -0.85 -6.21
N LEU A 641 16.97 -1.42 -5.94
CA LEU A 641 17.75 -2.19 -6.92
C LEU A 641 17.07 -3.52 -7.24
N GLU A 642 16.51 -4.19 -6.24
CA GLU A 642 15.85 -5.47 -6.40
C GLU A 642 14.54 -5.33 -7.20
N HIS A 643 13.75 -4.30 -6.92
CA HIS A 643 12.58 -3.96 -7.74
C HIS A 643 12.95 -3.70 -9.21
N LEU A 644 14.07 -3.02 -9.47
CA LEU A 644 14.56 -2.79 -10.83
C LEU A 644 14.96 -4.11 -11.50
N ARG A 645 15.61 -5.04 -10.78
CA ARG A 645 15.99 -6.38 -11.26
C ARG A 645 14.76 -7.25 -11.52
N LEU A 646 13.76 -7.23 -10.65
CA LEU A 646 12.54 -8.03 -10.82
C LEU A 646 11.78 -7.64 -12.11
N LYS A 647 11.90 -6.37 -12.54
CA LYS A 647 11.41 -5.82 -13.82
C LYS A 647 12.40 -5.94 -14.99
N LEU A 648 13.49 -6.72 -14.89
CA LEU A 648 14.51 -6.82 -15.94
C LEU A 648 13.89 -7.16 -17.30
N GLY A 649 13.97 -6.22 -18.26
CA GLY A 649 13.36 -6.34 -19.60
C GLY A 649 11.85 -6.07 -19.67
N HIS A 650 11.24 -5.60 -18.59
CA HIS A 650 9.83 -5.19 -18.54
C HIS A 650 9.68 -3.82 -17.85
N TRP A 651 10.66 -2.93 -18.05
CA TRP A 651 10.58 -1.55 -17.59
C TRP A 651 9.60 -0.74 -18.43
N ASP A 652 8.85 0.13 -17.77
CA ASP A 652 7.80 0.92 -18.41
C ASP A 652 8.40 2.09 -19.20
N SER A 653 9.49 2.67 -18.67
CA SER A 653 10.23 3.77 -19.29
C SER A 653 11.62 3.94 -18.68
N PHE A 654 12.41 4.89 -19.17
CA PHE A 654 13.69 5.24 -18.54
C PHE A 654 13.52 5.90 -17.16
N ASP A 655 12.34 6.41 -16.83
CA ASP A 655 12.07 7.02 -15.53
C ASP A 655 12.17 5.98 -14.39
N ASP A 656 11.99 4.69 -14.67
CA ASP A 656 12.24 3.61 -13.71
C ASP A 656 13.69 3.61 -13.17
N PHE A 657 14.65 4.02 -14.01
CA PHE A 657 16.07 4.15 -13.67
C PHE A 657 16.35 5.48 -12.97
N LEU A 658 15.75 6.58 -13.45
CA LEU A 658 15.93 7.91 -12.86
C LEU A 658 15.32 7.99 -11.46
N ALA A 659 14.28 7.22 -11.16
CA ALA A 659 13.67 7.18 -9.83
C ALA A 659 14.65 6.74 -8.71
N LEU A 660 15.75 6.05 -9.05
CA LEU A 660 16.79 5.68 -8.09
C LEU A 660 17.75 6.85 -7.78
N ASN A 661 17.68 7.98 -8.49
CA ASN A 661 18.56 9.15 -8.26
C ASN A 661 18.44 9.71 -6.85
N VAL A 662 17.31 9.47 -6.18
CA VAL A 662 17.10 9.83 -4.78
C VAL A 662 18.16 9.22 -3.85
N HIS A 663 18.78 8.09 -4.20
CA HIS A 663 19.87 7.52 -3.41
C HIS A 663 21.15 8.37 -3.49
N VAL A 664 21.42 8.97 -4.65
CA VAL A 664 22.52 9.93 -4.82
C VAL A 664 22.23 11.18 -3.98
N GLU A 665 21.01 11.73 -4.09
CA GLU A 665 20.59 12.88 -3.27
C GLU A 665 20.74 12.57 -1.77
N ARG A 666 20.30 11.39 -1.32
CA ARG A 666 20.38 11.00 0.09
C ARG A 666 21.82 10.96 0.62
N LEU A 667 22.77 10.49 -0.18
CA LEU A 667 24.19 10.51 0.14
C LEU A 667 24.74 11.95 0.17
N MET A 668 24.31 12.81 -0.75
CA MET A 668 24.64 14.24 -0.71
C MET A 668 24.08 14.91 0.55
N TRP A 669 22.82 14.63 0.92
CA TRP A 669 22.20 15.17 2.14
C TRP A 669 22.94 14.74 3.40
N GLN A 670 23.47 13.51 3.42
CA GLN A 670 24.31 13.03 4.53
C GLN A 670 25.59 13.85 4.68
N LEU A 671 26.12 14.36 3.57
CA LEU A 671 27.25 15.28 3.53
C LEU A 671 26.81 16.75 3.61
N GLY A 672 25.58 17.05 4.00
CA GLY A 672 25.08 18.43 4.14
C GLY A 672 25.03 19.20 2.81
N MET A 673 24.89 18.50 1.69
CA MET A 673 24.81 19.07 0.35
C MET A 673 23.41 18.85 -0.21
N LEU A 674 22.74 19.93 -0.60
CA LEU A 674 21.34 19.91 -0.99
C LEU A 674 21.20 20.29 -2.47
N PRO A 675 21.20 19.31 -3.40
CA PRO A 675 21.06 19.58 -4.82
C PRO A 675 19.61 19.96 -5.17
N TRP A 676 19.44 20.95 -6.05
CA TRP A 676 18.14 21.34 -6.57
C TRP A 676 18.24 22.01 -7.94
N HIS A 677 17.11 22.07 -8.64
CA HIS A 677 17.02 22.69 -9.96
C HIS A 677 16.70 24.19 -9.84
N GLY A 678 17.68 25.05 -10.11
CA GLY A 678 17.53 26.49 -10.10
C GLY A 678 17.18 27.11 -11.46
N PRO A 679 16.92 28.43 -11.51
CA PRO A 679 16.60 29.14 -12.75
C PRO A 679 17.69 29.05 -13.83
N ASP A 680 18.95 28.92 -13.39
CA ASP A 680 20.14 28.90 -14.25
C ASP A 680 20.75 27.49 -14.41
N GLY A 681 20.07 26.44 -13.93
CA GLY A 681 20.54 25.05 -13.95
C GLY A 681 20.76 24.44 -12.56
N LEU A 682 21.68 23.48 -12.46
CA LEU A 682 21.98 22.77 -11.21
C LEU A 682 22.51 23.72 -10.13
N ARG A 683 21.91 23.67 -8.93
CA ARG A 683 22.40 24.34 -7.73
C ARG A 683 22.61 23.32 -6.62
N VAL A 684 23.60 23.56 -5.76
CA VAL A 684 23.86 22.74 -4.57
C VAL A 684 24.04 23.67 -3.39
N GLU A 685 23.09 23.67 -2.47
CA GLU A 685 23.24 24.43 -1.22
C GLU A 685 24.08 23.65 -0.22
N VAL A 686 24.98 24.36 0.45
CA VAL A 686 25.82 23.81 1.52
C VAL A 686 25.61 24.68 2.77
N PRO A 687 24.60 24.40 3.60
CA PRO A 687 24.23 25.25 4.73
C PRO A 687 25.40 25.44 5.70
N LEU A 688 25.64 26.66 6.18
CA LEU A 688 26.73 26.94 7.13
C LEU A 688 26.62 26.09 8.40
N GLY A 689 25.39 25.87 8.88
CA GLY A 689 25.08 25.04 10.04
C GLY A 689 25.69 23.62 9.99
N SER A 690 25.92 23.08 8.79
CA SER A 690 26.54 21.76 8.63
C SER A 690 28.01 21.72 9.04
N ASP A 691 28.69 22.87 9.15
CA ASP A 691 30.13 22.98 9.48
C ASP A 691 30.44 23.83 10.72
N ILE A 692 29.42 24.42 11.38
CA ILE A 692 29.62 25.37 12.50
C ILE A 692 30.48 24.76 13.61
N GLU A 693 30.20 23.53 14.03
CA GLU A 693 30.97 22.89 15.11
C GLU A 693 32.45 22.69 14.75
N ALA A 694 32.72 22.29 13.50
CA ALA A 694 34.08 22.07 13.02
C ALA A 694 34.87 23.38 12.88
N LEU A 695 34.21 24.44 12.41
CA LEU A 695 34.81 25.78 12.28
C LEU A 695 35.15 26.37 13.67
N LEU A 696 34.23 26.26 14.63
CA LEU A 696 34.46 26.72 16.02
C LEU A 696 35.58 25.94 16.71
N ALA A 697 35.72 24.64 16.44
CA ALA A 697 36.82 23.83 16.96
C ALA A 697 38.19 24.23 16.39
N TYR A 698 38.22 24.80 15.18
CA TYR A 698 39.44 25.28 14.53
C TYR A 698 39.88 26.65 15.10
N GLU A 699 38.94 27.56 15.36
CA GLU A 699 39.19 28.85 16.00
C GLU A 699 39.66 28.72 17.46
N GLY A 700 39.23 27.67 18.17
CA GLY A 700 39.69 27.38 19.54
C GLY A 700 41.13 26.86 19.64
N ARG A 701 41.81 26.59 18.51
CA ARG A 701 43.19 26.08 18.43
C ARG A 701 44.19 27.08 17.84
N SER A 702 43.71 28.22 17.35
CA SER A 702 44.54 29.30 16.75
C SER A 702 44.96 30.37 17.75
#